data_AF-A0AAE1H4F1-F1
#
_entry.id   AF-A0AAE1H4F1-F1
#
_cell.length_a   1.000
_cell.length_b   1.000
_cell.length_c   1.000
_cell.angle_alpha   90.00
_cell.angle_beta   90.00
_cell.angle_gamma   90.00
#
_symmetry.space_group_name_H-M   'P 1'
#
loop_
_entity.id
_entity.type
_entity.pdbx_description
1 polymer ?
#
loop_
_entity_poly.entity_id
_entity_poly.type
_entity_poly.pdbx_seq_one_letter_code
_entity_poly.pdbx_strand_id
1 'polypeptide(L)'
;MFCTLGKYEERNTGAHSCEGEITLREHLNPTDIRLIRLRSECKKHIKSVCARHYRKFVETYSSHVVTCCNPFQHHKERAKKRPKARNLKEITLKMRDDGKEKDLNLIPGQKLCVSCSVHFASLFPKKKNVPPPAEPPPIVSPKEPQTALSSASVPSSSLPPSQQACTSGCQDEPGVNLSRQGSDAQAKVDQKDASYLESLDSLNEWLSSVGKNPVSLRKLSASHTYLEKVLDDIRDVLQKCSGKELSDTVAETSMKAQLYEEMVLQLKKYFIRNKSDKKAQMLALSVLPKSLSVAKVIEQFDTSSHRVRKVKATVEEKGILSLPEVQQGRKLPEETITKVRDFFYRMDVSRELPGKKDTISVIENKRRVLKRKRLVLGTLSQLHKDFLKENTDLKISASKFASLRPKECVLAGSPGTHVVCVCTYHQNPKLMFRAAGLHNIDGLSSEVDCLKYFLCDNPTESCHLRSCEDCPDGLQLQEMIELYFAEEMIEDIKYNQWKSTDRSEMASITCSGEEFIDDFFKQLQLLVTHDFIAHQQSSFYREKMKNLEEGEVIINADFAENYTYVIQESAQSHYFSNKQATIHPFMCYGKKDGDIVKLPFVIISDYTEKHDTAAFSSFQVKLMNFLTLNLGSLKKNRKSVANTWFHFSDFGVSAEWHFFATSHGKCACDGLGGTVKRVAYLHSLRATNPGEQITNAIELFNFSVQKIKSMTFELVTSDDVKNHIKKMEVRFSTAAEIDGIKSSHAIIPSPNNYTVFVKPYSNSPNGNVRKISATELQIQFKDVRGFIIYARSNEQWNLGYVEDTDEEVEEITVNPLKAETPLSFEFQDNTVHELISCSEVLLLVQPRVFKKGQVYKLLAKDLKAANETFKVWKSKLHVI
;
A
#
# COMPACT_ATOMS: atom_id res chain seq x y z
N MET A 1 -18.31 -3.00 -59.08
CA MET A 1 -19.00 -4.32 -58.96
C MET A 1 -19.51 -4.52 -57.54
N PHE A 2 -20.82 -4.68 -57.31
CA PHE A 2 -21.35 -4.91 -55.96
C PHE A 2 -21.01 -6.31 -55.41
N CYS A 3 -20.60 -6.38 -54.14
CA CYS A 3 -20.39 -7.63 -53.40
C CYS A 3 -21.72 -8.35 -53.09
N THR A 4 -21.65 -9.59 -52.57
CA THR A 4 -22.87 -10.41 -52.34
C THR A 4 -23.85 -9.78 -51.34
N LEU A 5 -23.35 -9.04 -50.36
CA LEU A 5 -24.17 -8.35 -49.35
C LEU A 5 -24.76 -7.03 -49.87
N GLY A 6 -24.01 -6.26 -50.66
CA GLY A 6 -24.53 -5.05 -51.31
C GLY A 6 -25.76 -5.36 -52.17
N LYS A 7 -25.69 -6.42 -53.00
CA LYS A 7 -26.81 -6.93 -53.81
C LYS A 7 -27.97 -7.53 -53.01
N TYR A 8 -27.87 -7.60 -51.68
CA TYR A 8 -28.91 -8.07 -50.77
C TYR A 8 -29.52 -6.92 -49.99
N GLU A 9 -28.70 -6.01 -49.44
CA GLU A 9 -29.16 -4.77 -48.80
C GLU A 9 -29.95 -3.88 -49.80
N GLU A 10 -29.43 -3.71 -51.01
CA GLU A 10 -30.09 -3.00 -52.12
C GLU A 10 -31.51 -3.52 -52.39
N ARG A 11 -31.67 -4.85 -52.50
CA ARG A 11 -32.96 -5.49 -52.81
C ARG A 11 -33.96 -5.50 -51.66
N ASN A 12 -33.49 -5.46 -50.42
CA ASN A 12 -34.33 -5.60 -49.23
C ASN A 12 -34.59 -4.26 -48.50
N THR A 13 -33.80 -3.22 -48.76
CA THR A 13 -33.87 -1.94 -48.05
C THR A 13 -33.86 -0.71 -48.95
N GLY A 14 -33.66 -0.86 -50.27
CA GLY A 14 -33.59 0.24 -51.23
C GLY A 14 -32.30 1.08 -51.16
N ALA A 15 -31.48 0.90 -50.11
CA ALA A 15 -30.21 1.59 -49.93
C ALA A 15 -29.02 0.63 -50.15
N HIS A 16 -27.95 1.13 -50.77
CA HIS A 16 -26.69 0.41 -50.91
C HIS A 16 -25.59 1.07 -50.05
N SER A 17 -24.87 0.30 -49.23
CA SER A 17 -23.77 0.83 -48.41
C SER A 17 -22.37 0.50 -48.97
N CYS A 18 -22.23 0.49 -50.30
CA CYS A 18 -20.99 0.23 -51.03
C CYS A 18 -20.51 1.52 -51.70
N GLU A 19 -19.50 2.17 -51.13
CA GLU A 19 -18.89 3.40 -51.65
C GLU A 19 -17.38 3.18 -51.83
N GLY A 20 -16.78 3.76 -52.88
CA GLY A 20 -15.35 3.66 -53.19
C GLY A 20 -14.92 2.41 -53.96
N GLU A 21 -13.61 2.27 -54.20
CA GLU A 21 -13.02 1.12 -54.89
C GLU A 21 -13.26 -0.18 -54.11
N ILE A 22 -13.84 -1.17 -54.79
CA ILE A 22 -14.43 -2.33 -54.12
C ILE A 22 -13.41 -3.46 -54.03
N THR A 23 -12.52 -3.38 -53.04
CA THR A 23 -11.70 -4.52 -52.60
C THR A 23 -12.59 -5.65 -52.09
N LEU A 24 -12.73 -6.69 -52.90
CA LEU A 24 -13.49 -7.91 -52.60
C LEU A 24 -12.58 -8.93 -51.91
N ARG A 25 -13.03 -9.47 -50.77
CA ARG A 25 -12.51 -10.72 -50.21
C ARG A 25 -13.34 -11.87 -50.75
N GLU A 26 -12.69 -12.79 -51.47
CA GLU A 26 -13.31 -14.00 -52.04
C GLU A 26 -12.97 -15.24 -51.21
N HIS A 27 -11.75 -15.30 -50.65
CA HIS A 27 -11.36 -16.30 -49.66
C HIS A 27 -11.79 -15.86 -48.25
N LEU A 28 -13.02 -16.21 -47.87
CA LEU A 28 -13.56 -16.02 -46.52
C LEU A 28 -13.50 -17.32 -45.72
N ASN A 29 -13.07 -17.25 -44.46
CA ASN A 29 -13.09 -18.41 -43.55
C ASN A 29 -14.54 -18.92 -43.38
N PRO A 30 -14.80 -20.24 -43.33
CA PRO A 30 -16.13 -20.80 -43.06
C PRO A 30 -16.81 -20.21 -41.81
N THR A 31 -16.03 -19.85 -40.79
CA THR A 31 -16.49 -19.17 -39.56
C THR A 31 -17.00 -17.77 -39.84
N ASP A 32 -16.31 -17.00 -40.70
CA ASP A 32 -16.74 -15.66 -41.09
C ASP A 32 -18.01 -15.72 -41.94
N ILE A 33 -18.08 -16.65 -42.90
CA ILE A 33 -19.28 -16.90 -43.70
C ILE A 33 -20.48 -17.24 -42.78
N ARG A 34 -20.24 -18.06 -41.75
CA ARG A 34 -21.26 -18.40 -40.73
C ARG A 34 -21.67 -17.19 -39.89
N LEU A 35 -20.72 -16.41 -39.38
CA LEU A 35 -21.00 -15.19 -38.62
C LEU A 35 -21.78 -14.16 -39.45
N ILE A 36 -21.37 -13.92 -40.69
CA ILE A 36 -22.04 -12.98 -41.59
C ILE A 36 -23.48 -13.43 -41.88
N ARG A 37 -23.71 -14.71 -42.22
CA ARG A 37 -25.08 -15.24 -42.42
C ARG A 37 -25.97 -15.06 -41.17
N LEU A 38 -25.43 -15.29 -39.97
CA LEU A 38 -26.16 -15.14 -38.71
C LEU A 38 -26.38 -13.67 -38.30
N ARG A 39 -25.52 -12.74 -38.73
CA ARG A 39 -25.56 -11.31 -38.35
C ARG A 39 -26.27 -10.41 -39.37
N SER A 40 -26.54 -10.91 -40.58
CA SER A 40 -27.20 -10.21 -41.69
C SER A 40 -28.49 -10.88 -42.19
N GLU A 41 -28.85 -12.05 -41.64
CA GLU A 41 -29.99 -12.89 -42.02
C GLU A 41 -30.02 -13.34 -43.51
N CYS A 42 -28.95 -13.06 -44.26
CA CYS A 42 -28.85 -13.39 -45.68
C CYS A 42 -28.74 -14.92 -45.89
N LYS A 43 -29.85 -15.54 -46.30
CA LYS A 43 -29.97 -16.97 -46.60
C LYS A 43 -29.25 -17.40 -47.91
N LYS A 44 -28.63 -16.49 -48.66
CA LYS A 44 -27.98 -16.78 -49.96
C LYS A 44 -26.53 -17.24 -49.80
N HIS A 45 -25.99 -17.90 -50.83
CA HIS A 45 -24.58 -18.26 -50.85
C HIS A 45 -23.69 -17.03 -51.03
N ILE A 46 -23.06 -16.59 -49.95
CA ILE A 46 -22.04 -15.53 -49.95
C ILE A 46 -20.80 -16.06 -50.67
N LYS A 47 -20.43 -15.45 -51.81
CA LYS A 47 -19.19 -15.78 -52.54
C LYS A 47 -18.08 -14.76 -52.29
N SER A 48 -18.39 -13.47 -52.37
CA SER A 48 -17.44 -12.39 -52.06
C SER A 48 -18.09 -11.25 -51.26
N VAL A 49 -17.29 -10.60 -50.41
CA VAL A 49 -17.70 -9.53 -49.48
C VAL A 49 -16.68 -8.39 -49.57
N CYS A 50 -17.12 -7.14 -49.63
CA CYS A 50 -16.21 -5.99 -49.64
C CYS A 50 -15.68 -5.67 -48.23
N ALA A 51 -14.53 -4.99 -48.15
CA ALA A 51 -13.90 -4.63 -46.88
C ALA A 51 -14.86 -3.93 -45.88
N ARG A 52 -15.75 -3.05 -46.35
CA ARG A 52 -16.74 -2.35 -45.51
C ARG A 52 -17.77 -3.30 -44.88
N HIS A 53 -18.31 -4.25 -45.65
CA HIS A 53 -19.25 -5.24 -45.12
C HIS A 53 -18.56 -6.26 -44.20
N TYR A 54 -17.32 -6.65 -44.50
CA TYR A 54 -16.51 -7.47 -43.60
C TYR A 54 -16.30 -6.76 -42.25
N ARG A 55 -15.92 -5.49 -42.27
CA ARG A 55 -15.79 -4.65 -41.07
C ARG A 55 -17.11 -4.50 -40.29
N LYS A 56 -18.23 -4.28 -41.00
CA LYS A 56 -19.57 -4.14 -40.42
C LYS A 56 -20.04 -5.41 -39.69
N PHE A 57 -19.88 -6.58 -40.32
CA PHE A 57 -20.47 -7.84 -39.84
C PHE A 57 -19.50 -8.80 -39.13
N VAL A 58 -18.18 -8.65 -39.30
CA VAL A 58 -17.16 -9.45 -38.58
C VAL A 58 -16.48 -8.60 -37.50
N GLU A 59 -15.75 -7.56 -37.90
CA GLU A 59 -14.84 -6.79 -37.02
C GLU A 59 -15.56 -5.94 -35.96
N THR A 60 -16.63 -5.22 -36.32
CA THR A 60 -17.23 -4.16 -35.46
C THR A 60 -18.62 -4.49 -34.92
N TYR A 61 -19.22 -5.62 -35.30
CA TYR A 61 -20.63 -5.91 -35.01
C TYR A 61 -20.97 -5.86 -33.51
N SER A 62 -20.12 -6.42 -32.65
CA SER A 62 -20.34 -6.38 -31.20
C SER A 62 -20.02 -5.02 -30.56
N SER A 63 -19.28 -4.13 -31.23
CA SER A 63 -19.04 -2.75 -30.76
C SER A 63 -20.32 -1.91 -30.80
N HIS A 64 -21.14 -2.07 -31.85
CA HIS A 64 -22.38 -1.32 -32.05
C HIS A 64 -23.50 -1.71 -31.06
N VAL A 65 -23.46 -2.93 -30.50
CA VAL A 65 -24.47 -3.39 -29.53
C VAL A 65 -24.14 -2.87 -28.13
N VAL A 66 -24.87 -1.83 -27.70
CA VAL A 66 -24.70 -1.18 -26.38
C VAL A 66 -25.77 -1.58 -25.35
N THR A 67 -26.68 -2.50 -25.72
CA THR A 67 -27.82 -2.92 -24.89
C THR A 67 -27.89 -4.45 -24.74
N CYS A 68 -28.73 -4.92 -23.82
CA CYS A 68 -29.01 -6.35 -23.64
C CYS A 68 -30.13 -6.78 -24.60
N CYS A 69 -29.92 -7.84 -25.39
CA CYS A 69 -30.93 -8.37 -26.31
C CYS A 69 -32.14 -9.06 -25.64
N ASN A 70 -32.13 -9.21 -24.30
CA ASN A 70 -33.30 -9.54 -23.49
C ASN A 70 -34.12 -10.79 -23.93
N PRO A 71 -33.48 -11.94 -24.26
CA PRO A 71 -34.16 -13.10 -24.84
C PRO A 71 -35.23 -13.74 -23.93
N PHE A 72 -35.23 -13.39 -22.63
CA PHE A 72 -36.17 -13.87 -21.62
C PHE A 72 -37.19 -12.81 -21.16
N GLN A 73 -37.25 -11.65 -21.84
CA GLN A 73 -38.12 -10.51 -21.51
C GLN A 73 -37.99 -9.89 -20.10
N HIS A 74 -37.02 -10.32 -19.28
CA HIS A 74 -36.81 -9.92 -17.87
C HIS A 74 -36.74 -8.41 -17.58
N HIS A 75 -36.52 -7.53 -18.56
CA HIS A 75 -36.56 -6.07 -18.35
C HIS A 75 -37.18 -5.26 -19.51
N LYS A 76 -38.07 -4.31 -19.20
CA LYS A 76 -38.72 -3.42 -20.19
C LYS A 76 -37.71 -2.46 -20.86
N GLU A 77 -37.77 -2.36 -22.18
CA GLU A 77 -36.78 -1.65 -23.03
C GLU A 77 -36.58 -0.15 -22.71
N ARG A 78 -37.65 0.50 -22.22
CA ARG A 78 -37.73 1.95 -21.94
C ARG A 78 -37.38 2.34 -20.49
N ALA A 79 -36.91 1.42 -19.65
CA ALA A 79 -36.60 1.71 -18.24
C ALA A 79 -35.30 2.55 -18.07
N LYS A 80 -35.36 3.60 -17.23
CA LYS A 80 -34.25 4.56 -16.93
C LYS A 80 -33.04 3.95 -16.17
N LYS A 81 -32.84 2.62 -16.18
CA LYS A 81 -31.75 1.91 -15.48
C LYS A 81 -31.12 0.82 -16.37
N ARG A 82 -30.61 1.19 -17.54
CA ARG A 82 -29.79 0.27 -18.35
C ARG A 82 -28.46 -0.02 -17.63
N PRO A 83 -27.99 -1.28 -17.57
CA PRO A 83 -26.65 -1.59 -17.05
C PRO A 83 -25.58 -0.94 -17.95
N LYS A 84 -24.50 -0.43 -17.35
CA LYS A 84 -23.39 0.17 -18.10
C LYS A 84 -22.68 -0.91 -18.93
N ALA A 85 -22.23 -0.55 -20.14
CA ALA A 85 -21.68 -1.47 -21.13
C ALA A 85 -20.53 -2.37 -20.62
N ARG A 86 -19.80 -1.93 -19.59
CA ARG A 86 -18.71 -2.68 -18.91
C ARG A 86 -19.16 -3.98 -18.22
N ASN A 87 -20.46 -4.17 -17.99
CA ASN A 87 -21.04 -5.32 -17.27
C ASN A 87 -21.97 -6.16 -18.17
N LEU A 88 -21.69 -6.21 -19.48
CA LEU A 88 -22.42 -7.01 -20.46
C LEU A 88 -21.52 -8.14 -20.99
N LYS A 89 -22.10 -9.34 -21.17
CA LYS A 89 -21.39 -10.52 -21.73
C LYS A 89 -21.78 -10.70 -23.20
N GLU A 90 -20.81 -10.93 -24.07
CA GLU A 90 -21.04 -11.20 -25.49
C GLU A 90 -21.55 -12.63 -25.73
N ILE A 91 -22.48 -12.81 -26.67
CA ILE A 91 -22.99 -14.10 -27.12
C ILE A 91 -22.00 -14.71 -28.11
N THR A 92 -21.42 -15.85 -27.77
CA THR A 92 -20.55 -16.63 -28.66
C THR A 92 -21.35 -17.51 -29.62
N LEU A 93 -20.71 -18.02 -30.68
CA LEU A 93 -21.31 -19.04 -31.56
C LEU A 93 -21.82 -20.25 -30.77
N LYS A 94 -21.05 -20.73 -29.79
CA LYS A 94 -21.45 -21.84 -28.92
C LYS A 94 -22.71 -21.50 -28.11
N MET A 95 -22.75 -20.35 -27.43
CA MET A 95 -23.96 -19.94 -26.67
C MET A 95 -25.21 -19.82 -27.55
N ARG A 96 -25.05 -19.44 -28.83
CA ARG A 96 -26.14 -19.44 -29.81
C ARG A 96 -26.59 -20.85 -30.19
N ASP A 97 -25.65 -21.78 -30.37
CA ASP A 97 -25.96 -23.16 -30.73
C ASP A 97 -26.61 -23.89 -29.55
N ASP A 98 -26.02 -23.79 -28.34
CA ASP A 98 -26.59 -24.28 -27.08
C ASP A 98 -28.03 -23.72 -26.90
N GLY A 99 -28.22 -22.41 -27.08
CA GLY A 99 -29.53 -21.75 -26.95
C GLY A 99 -30.58 -22.20 -27.97
N LYS A 100 -30.17 -22.77 -29.11
CA LYS A 100 -31.10 -23.31 -30.11
C LYS A 100 -31.79 -24.59 -29.63
N GLU A 101 -31.22 -25.32 -28.67
CA GLU A 101 -31.86 -26.48 -28.02
C GLU A 101 -33.04 -26.08 -27.09
N LYS A 102 -33.28 -24.78 -26.91
CA LYS A 102 -34.32 -24.18 -26.06
C LYS A 102 -35.11 -23.07 -26.77
N ASP A 103 -35.10 -23.07 -28.11
CA ASP A 103 -35.77 -22.08 -28.98
C ASP A 103 -35.42 -20.61 -28.71
N LEU A 104 -34.23 -20.34 -28.14
CA LEU A 104 -33.78 -18.98 -27.86
C LEU A 104 -33.14 -18.37 -29.12
N ASN A 105 -33.77 -17.34 -29.68
CA ASN A 105 -33.23 -16.60 -30.82
C ASN A 105 -32.06 -15.69 -30.38
N LEU A 106 -30.84 -16.25 -30.39
CA LEU A 106 -29.60 -15.56 -29.99
C LEU A 106 -28.72 -15.28 -31.22
N ILE A 107 -28.26 -14.03 -31.37
CA ILE A 107 -27.37 -13.62 -32.47
C ILE A 107 -25.93 -13.44 -31.94
N PRO A 108 -24.91 -14.13 -32.50
CA PRO A 108 -23.52 -14.01 -32.03
C PRO A 108 -22.99 -12.57 -32.17
N GLY A 109 -22.35 -12.06 -31.13
CA GLY A 109 -21.92 -10.66 -31.03
C GLY A 109 -22.94 -9.70 -30.44
N GLN A 110 -24.21 -10.09 -30.26
CA GLN A 110 -25.09 -9.37 -29.34
C GLN A 110 -24.69 -9.63 -27.88
N LYS A 111 -25.28 -8.85 -26.96
CA LYS A 111 -24.88 -8.84 -25.55
C LYS A 111 -26.02 -9.18 -24.60
N LEU A 112 -25.67 -9.83 -23.50
CA LEU A 112 -26.54 -10.17 -22.38
C LEU A 112 -26.13 -9.38 -21.14
N CYS A 113 -27.10 -8.92 -20.35
CA CYS A 113 -26.83 -8.45 -18.99
C CYS A 113 -26.55 -9.63 -18.05
N VAL A 114 -25.93 -9.35 -16.90
CA VAL A 114 -25.60 -10.38 -15.88
C VAL A 114 -26.81 -11.26 -15.54
N SER A 115 -28.01 -10.68 -15.37
CA SER A 115 -29.23 -11.43 -15.07
C SER A 115 -29.59 -12.44 -16.16
N CYS A 116 -29.59 -12.02 -17.43
CA CYS A 116 -29.87 -12.91 -18.55
C CYS A 116 -28.76 -13.94 -18.78
N SER A 117 -27.49 -13.58 -18.52
CA SER A 117 -26.37 -14.54 -18.62
C SER A 117 -26.40 -15.60 -17.51
N VAL A 118 -26.84 -15.26 -16.29
CA VAL A 118 -27.02 -16.23 -15.20
C VAL A 118 -28.23 -17.12 -15.46
N HIS A 119 -29.34 -16.55 -15.93
CA HIS A 119 -30.53 -17.30 -16.32
C HIS A 119 -30.21 -18.29 -17.44
N PHE A 120 -29.52 -17.86 -18.51
CA PHE A 120 -29.03 -18.74 -19.57
C PHE A 120 -28.13 -19.87 -19.01
N ALA A 121 -27.17 -19.56 -18.14
CA ALA A 121 -26.30 -20.58 -17.55
C ALA A 121 -27.07 -21.59 -16.68
N SER A 122 -28.18 -21.19 -16.05
CA SER A 122 -29.01 -22.12 -15.26
C SER A 122 -29.82 -23.11 -16.09
N LEU A 123 -30.02 -22.86 -17.39
CA LEU A 123 -30.66 -23.81 -18.32
C LEU A 123 -29.74 -24.96 -18.76
N PHE A 124 -28.42 -24.79 -18.56
CA PHE A 124 -27.38 -25.75 -18.97
C PHE A 124 -26.44 -26.07 -17.79
N PRO A 125 -26.92 -26.71 -16.72
CA PRO A 125 -26.08 -27.07 -15.58
C PRO A 125 -24.95 -28.01 -16.01
N LYS A 126 -23.72 -27.68 -15.60
CA LYS A 126 -22.54 -28.52 -15.91
C LYS A 126 -22.74 -29.92 -15.33
N LYS A 127 -22.57 -30.96 -16.17
CA LYS A 127 -22.36 -32.33 -15.68
C LYS A 127 -21.16 -32.34 -14.72
N LYS A 128 -21.23 -33.10 -13.63
CA LYS A 128 -20.08 -33.33 -12.74
C LYS A 128 -18.94 -33.95 -13.54
N ASN A 129 -17.69 -33.62 -13.18
CA ASN A 129 -16.53 -34.29 -13.75
C ASN A 129 -16.61 -35.79 -13.43
N VAL A 130 -16.61 -36.61 -14.47
CA VAL A 130 -16.20 -38.01 -14.42
C VAL A 130 -14.74 -38.04 -14.92
N PRO A 131 -13.83 -38.83 -14.34
CA PRO A 131 -12.48 -38.97 -14.87
C PRO A 131 -12.51 -39.41 -16.36
N PRO A 132 -11.53 -38.99 -17.18
CA PRO A 132 -11.43 -39.51 -18.54
C PRO A 132 -11.19 -41.03 -18.51
N PRO A 133 -11.75 -41.80 -19.46
CA PRO A 133 -11.33 -43.19 -19.67
C PRO A 133 -9.83 -43.25 -20.01
N ALA A 134 -9.16 -44.34 -19.65
CA ALA A 134 -7.79 -44.59 -20.08
C ALA A 134 -7.71 -44.65 -21.61
N GLU A 135 -6.60 -44.15 -22.17
CA GLU A 135 -6.41 -44.10 -23.62
C GLU A 135 -6.27 -45.52 -24.21
N PRO A 136 -6.90 -45.81 -25.37
CA PRO A 136 -6.66 -47.05 -26.08
C PRO A 136 -5.23 -47.05 -26.67
N PRO A 137 -4.51 -48.18 -26.65
CA PRO A 137 -3.15 -48.27 -27.20
C PRO A 137 -3.14 -48.00 -28.72
N PRO A 138 -2.01 -47.50 -29.26
CA PRO A 138 -1.93 -47.05 -30.65
C PRO A 138 -2.13 -48.19 -31.65
N ILE A 139 -2.93 -47.94 -32.69
CA ILE A 139 -3.15 -48.85 -33.80
C ILE A 139 -1.91 -48.85 -34.71
N VAL A 140 -1.22 -49.98 -34.78
CA VAL A 140 -0.07 -50.18 -35.68
C VAL A 140 -0.51 -50.95 -36.92
N SER A 141 -0.18 -50.42 -38.11
CA SER A 141 -0.47 -51.02 -39.42
C SER A 141 0.32 -52.31 -39.68
N PRO A 142 -0.16 -53.22 -40.54
CA PRO A 142 0.16 -54.65 -40.43
C PRO A 142 1.51 -55.06 -41.03
N LYS A 143 2.07 -56.14 -40.46
CA LYS A 143 2.99 -57.08 -41.12
C LYS A 143 2.66 -58.53 -40.72
N GLU A 144 3.18 -59.46 -41.52
CA GLU A 144 2.76 -60.86 -41.63
C GLU A 144 3.36 -61.82 -40.57
N PRO A 145 2.87 -63.08 -40.45
CA PRO A 145 2.88 -63.81 -39.18
C PRO A 145 4.02 -64.83 -38.99
N GLN A 146 4.23 -65.24 -37.72
CA GLN A 146 4.87 -66.53 -37.41
C GLN A 146 4.55 -67.08 -36.00
N THR A 147 4.02 -68.32 -35.99
CA THR A 147 4.31 -69.44 -35.07
C THR A 147 4.37 -69.30 -33.54
N ALA A 148 3.29 -69.79 -32.89
CA ALA A 148 3.25 -71.01 -32.05
C ALA A 148 3.76 -71.05 -30.56
N LEU A 149 3.25 -72.08 -29.85
CA LEU A 149 3.44 -72.49 -28.43
C LEU A 149 2.90 -71.48 -27.38
N SER A 150 2.01 -71.82 -26.43
CA SER A 150 2.00 -72.84 -25.34
C SER A 150 2.91 -72.46 -24.14
N SER A 151 2.59 -72.74 -22.87
CA SER A 151 1.56 -73.60 -22.25
C SER A 151 1.23 -73.18 -20.79
N ALA A 152 0.31 -73.92 -20.13
CA ALA A 152 0.10 -74.21 -18.68
C ALA A 152 0.72 -73.30 -17.56
N SER A 153 0.12 -73.13 -16.37
CA SER A 153 -0.52 -74.15 -15.50
C SER A 153 -1.42 -73.53 -14.40
N VAL A 154 -1.97 -74.35 -13.48
CA VAL A 154 -3.15 -74.11 -12.61
C VAL A 154 -2.88 -74.66 -11.17
N PRO A 155 -3.86 -74.85 -10.25
CA PRO A 155 -4.39 -73.95 -9.20
C PRO A 155 -3.96 -74.26 -7.73
N SER A 156 -4.47 -73.48 -6.75
CA SER A 156 -5.00 -73.93 -5.42
C SER A 156 -5.38 -72.72 -4.52
N SER A 157 -6.27 -72.77 -3.51
CA SER A 157 -7.37 -73.72 -3.17
C SER A 157 -8.38 -73.13 -2.14
N SER A 158 -9.65 -73.54 -2.25
CA SER A 158 -10.70 -73.70 -1.19
C SER A 158 -10.91 -72.72 0.00
N LEU A 159 -12.14 -72.16 0.05
CA LEU A 159 -13.00 -71.78 1.21
C LEU A 159 -13.36 -73.02 2.12
N PRO A 160 -14.25 -72.97 3.18
CA PRO A 160 -14.96 -71.88 3.92
C PRO A 160 -14.81 -71.95 5.49
N PRO A 161 -15.85 -72.02 6.39
CA PRO A 161 -16.46 -70.85 7.08
C PRO A 161 -16.64 -70.88 8.63
N SER A 162 -16.98 -69.69 9.18
CA SER A 162 -18.01 -69.41 10.24
C SER A 162 -17.84 -69.74 11.75
N GLN A 163 -18.32 -68.75 12.56
CA GLN A 163 -19.03 -68.82 13.87
C GLN A 163 -18.31 -68.78 15.26
N GLN A 164 -18.93 -67.97 16.14
CA GLN A 164 -19.11 -68.03 17.62
C GLN A 164 -17.95 -67.83 18.66
N ALA A 165 -17.97 -66.62 19.28
CA ALA A 165 -18.30 -66.33 20.71
C ALA A 165 -17.36 -66.70 21.92
N CYS A 166 -17.65 -66.03 23.05
CA CYS A 166 -17.25 -66.29 24.46
C CYS A 166 -15.81 -65.91 24.92
N THR A 167 -15.48 -65.58 26.19
CA THR A 167 -16.17 -64.93 27.36
C THR A 167 -15.15 -64.61 28.50
N SER A 168 -15.51 -63.75 29.48
CA SER A 168 -14.82 -63.49 30.79
C SER A 168 -13.43 -62.81 30.76
N GLY A 169 -12.92 -62.12 31.80
CA GLY A 169 -13.41 -61.75 33.15
C GLY A 169 -12.24 -61.19 34.01
N CYS A 170 -12.37 -60.62 35.22
CA CYS A 170 -13.52 -60.11 36.01
C CYS A 170 -13.03 -59.23 37.20
N GLN A 171 -13.89 -58.29 37.65
CA GLN A 171 -14.15 -57.79 39.03
C GLN A 171 -13.03 -57.22 39.96
N ASP A 172 -13.30 -56.06 40.58
CA ASP A 172 -13.61 -55.94 42.03
C ASP A 172 -14.21 -54.56 42.43
N GLU A 173 -14.99 -54.53 43.52
CA GLU A 173 -15.78 -53.44 44.17
C GLU A 173 -15.71 -53.68 45.72
N PRO A 174 -16.10 -52.79 46.68
CA PRO A 174 -17.25 -51.87 46.61
C PRO A 174 -17.17 -50.53 47.40
N GLY A 175 -18.26 -49.72 47.45
CA GLY A 175 -18.51 -48.89 48.66
C GLY A 175 -19.36 -47.59 48.61
N VAL A 176 -20.61 -47.63 48.13
CA VAL A 176 -21.83 -46.96 48.70
C VAL A 176 -21.60 -45.75 49.65
N ASN A 177 -22.08 -44.52 49.41
CA ASN A 177 -23.37 -44.04 48.85
C ASN A 177 -23.19 -42.59 48.26
N LEU A 178 -24.15 -41.67 47.99
CA LEU A 178 -25.60 -41.52 48.25
C LEU A 178 -26.28 -40.69 47.12
N SER A 179 -27.56 -40.35 47.27
CA SER A 179 -28.46 -39.79 46.24
C SER A 179 -28.47 -38.26 46.06
N ARG A 180 -28.71 -37.75 44.83
CA ARG A 180 -30.03 -37.16 44.45
C ARG A 180 -30.19 -36.76 42.96
N GLN A 181 -31.45 -36.78 42.51
CA GLN A 181 -32.07 -36.00 41.42
C GLN A 181 -31.55 -36.18 39.97
N GLY A 182 -32.09 -37.20 39.30
CA GLY A 182 -32.23 -37.23 37.84
C GLY A 182 -33.72 -37.35 37.45
N SER A 183 -34.47 -36.24 37.44
CA SER A 183 -35.93 -36.28 37.25
C SER A 183 -36.51 -34.96 36.69
N ASP A 184 -36.41 -34.74 35.37
CA ASP A 184 -37.15 -33.67 34.68
C ASP A 184 -37.28 -33.84 33.15
N ALA A 185 -36.45 -34.70 32.53
CA ALA A 185 -36.45 -34.91 31.08
C ALA A 185 -37.57 -35.85 30.58
N GLN A 186 -37.90 -36.91 31.34
CA GLN A 186 -38.85 -37.94 30.89
C GLN A 186 -40.32 -37.47 31.02
N ALA A 187 -40.67 -36.87 32.16
CA ALA A 187 -42.04 -36.47 32.50
C ALA A 187 -42.68 -35.43 31.54
N LYS A 188 -41.87 -34.77 30.70
CA LYS A 188 -42.33 -33.79 29.68
C LYS A 188 -42.69 -34.42 28.34
N VAL A 189 -42.48 -35.73 28.17
CA VAL A 189 -43.07 -36.52 27.06
C VAL A 189 -44.47 -36.97 27.47
N ASP A 190 -44.57 -37.64 28.62
CA ASP A 190 -45.79 -38.30 29.10
C ASP A 190 -46.99 -37.33 29.25
N GLN A 191 -46.75 -36.10 29.73
CA GLN A 191 -47.80 -35.08 29.88
C GLN A 191 -48.48 -34.65 28.57
N LYS A 192 -47.81 -34.82 27.41
CA LYS A 192 -48.40 -34.45 26.12
C LYS A 192 -49.34 -35.53 25.60
N ASP A 193 -48.92 -36.79 25.70
CA ASP A 193 -49.70 -37.90 25.19
C ASP A 193 -50.94 -38.17 26.07
N ALA A 194 -50.85 -37.93 27.38
CA ALA A 194 -52.01 -37.99 28.29
C ALA A 194 -53.17 -37.07 27.86
N SER A 195 -52.89 -35.80 27.51
CA SER A 195 -53.91 -34.84 27.06
C SER A 195 -54.56 -35.24 25.74
N TYR A 196 -53.83 -35.88 24.83
CA TYR A 196 -54.40 -36.43 23.59
C TYR A 196 -55.21 -37.71 23.84
N LEU A 197 -54.87 -38.52 24.85
CA LEU A 197 -55.63 -39.71 25.23
C LEU A 197 -56.97 -39.33 25.86
N GLU A 198 -57.01 -38.44 26.86
CA GLU A 198 -58.29 -37.93 27.43
C GLU A 198 -59.21 -37.34 26.34
N SER A 199 -58.63 -36.64 25.37
CA SER A 199 -59.35 -36.07 24.22
C SER A 199 -59.89 -37.15 23.27
N LEU A 200 -59.18 -38.27 23.08
CA LEU A 200 -59.63 -39.39 22.26
C LEU A 200 -60.68 -40.23 22.99
N ASP A 201 -60.55 -40.44 24.29
CA ASP A 201 -61.50 -41.23 25.08
C ASP A 201 -62.84 -40.49 25.19
N SER A 202 -62.81 -39.17 25.42
CA SER A 202 -64.00 -38.29 25.32
C SER A 202 -64.67 -38.35 23.94
N LEU A 203 -63.88 -38.36 22.86
CA LEU A 203 -64.38 -38.49 21.49
C LEU A 203 -64.97 -39.89 21.24
N ASN A 204 -64.39 -40.93 21.83
CA ASN A 204 -64.83 -42.32 21.69
C ASN A 204 -66.10 -42.61 22.50
N GLU A 205 -66.28 -42.03 23.69
CA GLU A 205 -67.57 -42.01 24.38
C GLU A 205 -68.65 -41.32 23.53
N TRP A 206 -68.35 -40.13 22.99
CA TRP A 206 -69.31 -39.40 22.15
C TRP A 206 -69.68 -40.20 20.89
N LEU A 207 -68.71 -40.73 20.14
CA LEU A 207 -68.98 -41.59 18.98
C LEU A 207 -69.79 -42.84 19.34
N SER A 208 -69.50 -43.45 20.48
CA SER A 208 -70.27 -44.61 20.99
C SER A 208 -71.71 -44.22 21.34
N SER A 209 -71.93 -43.02 21.90
CA SER A 209 -73.27 -42.50 22.20
C SER A 209 -74.14 -42.25 20.95
N VAL A 210 -73.50 -42.06 19.78
CA VAL A 210 -74.17 -41.94 18.46
C VAL A 210 -74.07 -43.24 17.64
N GLY A 211 -73.69 -44.36 18.25
CA GLY A 211 -73.67 -45.68 17.60
C GLY A 211 -72.60 -45.84 16.50
N LYS A 212 -71.52 -45.07 16.54
CA LYS A 212 -70.35 -45.20 15.66
C LYS A 212 -69.21 -45.92 16.40
N ASN A 213 -68.38 -46.64 15.65
CA ASN A 213 -67.26 -47.39 16.23
C ASN A 213 -66.16 -46.46 16.79
N PRO A 214 -65.56 -46.77 17.95
CA PRO A 214 -64.48 -45.97 18.52
C PRO A 214 -63.22 -46.01 17.65
N VAL A 215 -62.47 -44.91 17.69
CA VAL A 215 -61.36 -44.58 16.80
C VAL A 215 -60.02 -44.88 17.48
N SER A 216 -59.15 -45.59 16.76
CA SER A 216 -57.83 -45.97 17.28
C SER A 216 -56.74 -44.99 16.82
N LEU A 217 -56.00 -44.43 17.79
CA LEU A 217 -54.89 -43.50 17.60
C LEU A 217 -53.84 -44.05 16.59
N ARG A 218 -53.51 -45.34 16.68
CA ARG A 218 -52.59 -46.03 15.75
C ARG A 218 -53.10 -46.13 14.30
N LYS A 219 -54.42 -46.09 14.08
CA LYS A 219 -55.02 -46.12 12.73
C LYS A 219 -55.11 -44.71 12.13
N LEU A 220 -55.42 -43.70 12.96
CA LEU A 220 -55.40 -42.29 12.56
C LEU A 220 -54.04 -41.86 12.00
N SER A 221 -52.94 -42.24 12.68
CA SER A 221 -51.58 -41.91 12.25
C SER A 221 -51.08 -42.67 11.01
N ALA A 222 -51.80 -43.72 10.57
CA ALA A 222 -51.35 -44.65 9.54
C ALA A 222 -52.14 -44.59 8.23
N SER A 223 -53.31 -43.94 8.20
CA SER A 223 -54.19 -43.92 7.01
C SER A 223 -54.99 -42.62 6.90
N HIS A 224 -54.65 -41.81 5.88
CA HIS A 224 -55.37 -40.57 5.55
C HIS A 224 -56.84 -40.85 5.18
N THR A 225 -57.09 -41.95 4.46
CA THR A 225 -58.44 -42.37 4.03
C THR A 225 -59.31 -42.94 5.15
N TYR A 226 -58.71 -43.42 6.24
CA TYR A 226 -59.45 -43.71 7.48
C TYR A 226 -59.79 -42.41 8.23
N LEU A 227 -58.86 -41.46 8.26
CA LEU A 227 -59.05 -40.12 8.85
C LEU A 227 -60.20 -39.37 8.18
N GLU A 228 -60.23 -39.36 6.84
CA GLU A 228 -61.32 -38.79 6.03
C GLU A 228 -62.68 -39.42 6.35
N LYS A 229 -62.76 -40.76 6.40
CA LYS A 229 -64.00 -41.47 6.76
C LYS A 229 -64.51 -41.13 8.16
N VAL A 230 -63.62 -41.03 9.15
CA VAL A 230 -63.99 -40.61 10.51
C VAL A 230 -64.50 -39.17 10.52
N LEU A 231 -63.86 -38.26 9.77
CA LEU A 231 -64.30 -36.88 9.64
C LEU A 231 -65.63 -36.74 8.89
N ASP A 232 -65.94 -37.64 7.96
CA ASP A 232 -67.22 -37.68 7.24
C ASP A 232 -68.34 -38.29 8.11
N ASP A 233 -68.06 -39.36 8.86
CA ASP A 233 -68.99 -39.93 9.84
C ASP A 233 -69.37 -38.91 10.94
N ILE A 234 -68.39 -38.15 11.45
CA ILE A 234 -68.64 -37.05 12.39
C ILE A 234 -69.50 -35.95 11.73
N ARG A 235 -69.23 -35.59 10.46
CA ARG A 235 -69.98 -34.53 9.76
C ARG A 235 -71.42 -34.92 9.48
N ASP A 236 -71.67 -36.17 9.08
CA ASP A 236 -73.01 -36.74 8.90
C ASP A 236 -73.81 -36.76 10.22
N VAL A 237 -73.16 -37.06 11.34
CA VAL A 237 -73.75 -36.92 12.69
C VAL A 237 -74.10 -35.48 13.02
N LEU A 238 -73.13 -34.54 12.92
CA LEU A 238 -73.37 -33.13 13.25
C LEU A 238 -74.43 -32.48 12.35
N GLN A 239 -74.54 -32.93 11.10
CA GLN A 239 -75.57 -32.49 10.16
C GLN A 239 -76.96 -33.04 10.51
N LYS A 240 -77.06 -34.24 11.11
CA LYS A 240 -78.32 -34.82 11.63
C LYS A 240 -78.74 -34.25 12.98
N CYS A 241 -77.79 -33.84 13.82
CA CYS A 241 -78.02 -33.20 15.12
C CYS A 241 -78.19 -31.67 15.02
N SER A 242 -78.59 -31.13 13.87
CA SER A 242 -78.47 -29.70 13.53
C SER A 242 -79.52 -28.78 14.19
N GLY A 243 -79.34 -28.54 15.50
CA GLY A 243 -79.77 -27.29 16.12
C GLY A 243 -78.99 -26.09 15.55
N LYS A 244 -79.62 -24.91 15.52
CA LYS A 244 -79.11 -23.70 14.83
C LYS A 244 -77.75 -23.20 15.33
N GLU A 245 -77.34 -23.53 16.55
CA GLU A 245 -76.17 -22.91 17.20
C GLU A 245 -74.82 -23.47 16.70
N LEU A 246 -74.82 -24.60 15.99
CA LEU A 246 -73.59 -25.24 15.51
C LEU A 246 -73.09 -24.70 14.15
N SER A 247 -73.95 -24.12 13.32
CA SER A 247 -73.51 -23.51 12.05
C SER A 247 -72.65 -22.28 12.31
N ASP A 248 -73.05 -21.47 13.27
CA ASP A 248 -72.52 -20.13 13.46
C ASP A 248 -71.15 -20.17 14.12
N THR A 249 -70.94 -21.10 15.06
CA THR A 249 -69.64 -21.37 15.69
C THR A 249 -68.61 -21.95 14.71
N VAL A 250 -69.02 -22.84 13.80
CA VAL A 250 -68.15 -23.38 12.73
C VAL A 250 -67.82 -22.29 11.71
N ALA A 251 -68.80 -21.46 11.31
CA ALA A 251 -68.58 -20.35 10.38
C ALA A 251 -67.62 -19.30 10.97
N GLU A 252 -67.82 -18.90 12.22
CA GLU A 252 -66.96 -17.93 12.90
C GLU A 252 -65.52 -18.45 13.06
N THR A 253 -65.36 -19.75 13.35
CA THR A 253 -64.04 -20.40 13.44
C THR A 253 -63.34 -20.46 12.08
N SER A 254 -64.07 -20.77 11.00
CA SER A 254 -63.56 -20.73 9.63
C SER A 254 -63.10 -19.32 9.22
N MET A 255 -63.90 -18.30 9.54
CA MET A 255 -63.57 -16.91 9.25
C MET A 255 -62.32 -16.44 10.02
N LYS A 256 -62.17 -16.82 11.30
CA LYS A 256 -60.97 -16.56 12.11
C LYS A 256 -59.72 -17.20 11.50
N ALA A 257 -59.82 -18.42 10.96
CA ALA A 257 -58.72 -19.08 10.27
C ALA A 257 -58.32 -18.37 8.96
N GLN A 258 -59.29 -17.97 8.14
CA GLN A 258 -59.05 -17.24 6.88
C GLN A 258 -58.37 -15.89 7.12
N LEU A 259 -58.85 -15.10 8.09
CA LEU A 259 -58.24 -13.84 8.50
C LEU A 259 -56.78 -14.02 8.95
N TYR A 260 -56.52 -15.10 9.71
CA TYR A 260 -55.16 -15.41 10.17
C TYR A 260 -54.20 -15.74 9.00
N GLU A 261 -54.64 -16.58 8.05
CA GLU A 261 -53.83 -16.89 6.87
C GLU A 261 -53.58 -15.64 6.01
N GLU A 262 -54.58 -14.77 5.86
CA GLU A 262 -54.40 -13.52 5.11
C GLU A 262 -53.35 -12.61 5.78
N MET A 263 -53.41 -12.40 7.10
CA MET A 263 -52.42 -11.61 7.85
C MET A 263 -51.00 -12.16 7.67
N VAL A 264 -50.81 -13.48 7.78
CA VAL A 264 -49.51 -14.13 7.54
C VAL A 264 -49.05 -13.93 6.10
N LEU A 265 -49.95 -14.04 5.12
CA LEU A 265 -49.65 -13.90 3.70
C LEU A 265 -49.33 -12.43 3.31
N GLN A 266 -49.98 -11.45 3.95
CA GLN A 266 -49.61 -10.03 3.87
C GLN A 266 -48.22 -9.78 4.47
N LEU A 267 -47.91 -10.33 5.65
CA LEU A 267 -46.57 -10.22 6.28
C LEU A 267 -45.48 -10.84 5.40
N LYS A 268 -45.74 -12.01 4.75
CA LYS A 268 -44.83 -12.61 3.77
C LYS A 268 -44.57 -11.68 2.58
N LYS A 269 -45.63 -11.12 1.99
CA LYS A 269 -45.53 -10.13 0.88
C LYS A 269 -44.65 -8.94 1.29
N TYR A 270 -44.82 -8.42 2.50
CA TYR A 270 -44.00 -7.32 3.05
C TYR A 270 -42.53 -7.74 3.27
N PHE A 271 -42.28 -8.93 3.83
CA PHE A 271 -40.94 -9.46 4.10
C PHE A 271 -40.12 -9.69 2.82
N ILE A 272 -40.78 -10.18 1.76
CA ILE A 272 -40.19 -10.38 0.43
C ILE A 272 -39.93 -9.04 -0.26
N ARG A 273 -40.90 -8.11 -0.22
CA ARG A 273 -40.77 -6.76 -0.81
C ARG A 273 -39.61 -5.96 -0.22
N ASN A 274 -39.31 -6.17 1.06
CA ASN A 274 -38.25 -5.48 1.80
C ASN A 274 -36.94 -6.30 1.94
N LYS A 275 -36.61 -7.17 0.96
CA LYS A 275 -35.43 -8.07 1.04
C LYS A 275 -34.06 -7.39 1.28
N SER A 276 -33.96 -6.08 1.05
CA SER A 276 -32.78 -5.26 1.35
C SER A 276 -32.78 -4.59 2.74
N ASP A 277 -33.95 -4.34 3.34
CA ASP A 277 -34.03 -3.69 4.65
C ASP A 277 -34.19 -4.71 5.79
N LYS A 278 -33.06 -4.94 6.48
CA LYS A 278 -33.00 -5.81 7.64
C LYS A 278 -33.87 -5.32 8.81
N LYS A 279 -34.13 -4.02 8.97
CA LYS A 279 -35.02 -3.52 10.04
C LYS A 279 -36.47 -3.88 9.73
N ALA A 280 -36.95 -3.54 8.53
CA ALA A 280 -38.30 -3.92 8.09
C ALA A 280 -38.55 -5.44 8.18
N GLN A 281 -37.56 -6.26 7.81
CA GLN A 281 -37.65 -7.72 7.96
C GLN A 281 -37.72 -8.18 9.42
N MET A 282 -37.01 -7.55 10.35
CA MET A 282 -37.07 -7.90 11.78
C MET A 282 -38.40 -7.48 12.40
N LEU A 283 -38.91 -6.30 12.04
CA LEU A 283 -40.23 -5.82 12.47
C LEU A 283 -41.36 -6.75 12.00
N ALA A 284 -41.34 -7.18 10.73
CA ALA A 284 -42.34 -8.11 10.20
C ALA A 284 -42.34 -9.47 10.92
N LEU A 285 -41.17 -9.97 11.35
CA LEU A 285 -41.06 -11.18 12.17
C LEU A 285 -41.53 -10.97 13.62
N SER A 286 -41.45 -9.73 14.15
CA SER A 286 -41.82 -9.41 15.54
C SER A 286 -43.33 -9.46 15.81
N VAL A 287 -44.15 -9.33 14.76
CA VAL A 287 -45.62 -9.31 14.81
C VAL A 287 -46.22 -10.74 14.74
N LEU A 288 -45.40 -11.75 14.45
CA LEU A 288 -45.87 -13.14 14.37
C LEU A 288 -46.29 -13.68 15.75
N PRO A 289 -47.35 -14.52 15.84
CA PRO A 289 -47.82 -15.05 17.11
C PRO A 289 -46.73 -15.79 17.89
N LYS A 290 -46.70 -15.60 19.22
CA LYS A 290 -45.78 -16.30 20.12
C LYS A 290 -45.85 -17.82 19.96
N SER A 291 -47.04 -18.36 19.68
CA SER A 291 -47.33 -19.77 19.43
C SER A 291 -46.72 -20.38 18.16
N LEU A 292 -46.25 -19.58 17.18
CA LEU A 292 -45.61 -20.14 15.99
C LEU A 292 -44.24 -20.73 16.33
N SER A 293 -43.98 -21.99 15.96
CA SER A 293 -42.67 -22.61 16.19
C SER A 293 -41.58 -21.94 15.33
N VAL A 294 -40.34 -21.92 15.83
CA VAL A 294 -39.21 -21.34 15.09
C VAL A 294 -39.01 -22.03 13.73
N ALA A 295 -39.25 -23.35 13.66
CA ALA A 295 -39.21 -24.10 12.40
C ALA A 295 -40.26 -23.61 11.39
N LYS A 296 -41.53 -23.45 11.82
CA LYS A 296 -42.61 -22.97 10.94
C LYS A 296 -42.38 -21.53 10.47
N VAL A 297 -41.74 -20.68 11.28
CA VAL A 297 -41.32 -19.33 10.83
C VAL A 297 -40.20 -19.40 9.77
N ILE A 298 -39.19 -20.26 9.95
CA ILE A 298 -38.09 -20.44 9.00
C ILE A 298 -38.62 -20.91 7.64
N GLU A 299 -39.46 -21.94 7.65
CA GLU A 299 -40.15 -22.50 6.47
C GLU A 299 -41.00 -21.44 5.77
N GLN A 300 -41.83 -20.71 6.53
CA GLN A 300 -42.80 -19.78 5.96
C GLN A 300 -42.19 -18.47 5.44
N PHE A 301 -41.00 -18.07 5.89
CA PHE A 301 -40.38 -16.76 5.59
C PHE A 301 -38.98 -16.83 4.94
N ASP A 302 -38.41 -18.01 4.69
CA ASP A 302 -37.05 -18.20 4.12
C ASP A 302 -35.99 -17.36 4.88
N THR A 303 -35.77 -17.69 6.16
CA THR A 303 -34.89 -16.89 7.01
C THR A 303 -34.12 -17.69 8.05
N SER A 304 -32.99 -17.16 8.53
CA SER A 304 -32.06 -17.91 9.37
C SER A 304 -32.54 -18.08 10.81
N SER A 305 -32.33 -19.27 11.39
CA SER A 305 -32.71 -19.63 12.76
C SER A 305 -32.22 -18.62 13.82
N HIS A 306 -30.96 -18.16 13.71
CA HIS A 306 -30.42 -17.11 14.60
C HIS A 306 -31.24 -15.82 14.55
N ARG A 307 -31.75 -15.43 13.37
CA ARG A 307 -32.57 -14.22 13.22
C ARG A 307 -33.91 -14.37 13.94
N VAL A 308 -34.62 -15.48 13.71
CA VAL A 308 -35.92 -15.75 14.34
C VAL A 308 -35.78 -15.81 15.87
N ARG A 309 -34.76 -16.53 16.37
CA ARG A 309 -34.46 -16.60 17.82
C ARG A 309 -34.19 -15.21 18.40
N LYS A 310 -33.36 -14.38 17.74
CA LYS A 310 -33.04 -13.03 18.22
C LYS A 310 -34.26 -12.09 18.20
N VAL A 311 -35.15 -12.21 17.20
CA VAL A 311 -36.43 -11.48 17.19
C VAL A 311 -37.29 -11.93 18.38
N LYS A 312 -37.53 -13.23 18.55
CA LYS A 312 -38.38 -13.75 19.64
C LYS A 312 -37.89 -13.31 21.03
N ALA A 313 -36.61 -13.47 21.33
CA ALA A 313 -36.04 -13.01 22.60
C ALA A 313 -36.23 -11.50 22.81
N THR A 314 -36.06 -10.68 21.77
CA THR A 314 -36.30 -9.23 21.87
C THR A 314 -37.79 -8.91 22.09
N VAL A 315 -38.70 -9.69 21.50
CA VAL A 315 -40.16 -9.54 21.69
C VAL A 315 -40.64 -10.05 23.05
N GLU A 316 -39.93 -11.01 23.63
CA GLU A 316 -40.13 -11.51 24.99
C GLU A 316 -39.63 -10.48 26.04
N GLU A 317 -38.48 -9.86 25.82
CA GLU A 317 -37.94 -8.78 26.68
C GLU A 317 -38.66 -7.43 26.53
N LYS A 318 -39.01 -7.03 25.31
CA LYS A 318 -39.34 -5.62 24.94
C LYS A 318 -40.62 -5.46 24.11
N GLY A 319 -41.40 -6.52 23.92
CA GLY A 319 -42.68 -6.47 23.24
C GLY A 319 -42.61 -6.43 21.70
N ILE A 320 -43.78 -6.36 21.07
CA ILE A 320 -43.98 -6.39 19.61
C ILE A 320 -43.43 -5.08 18.99
N LEU A 321 -42.94 -5.13 17.74
CA LEU A 321 -42.25 -4.03 17.03
C LEU A 321 -40.91 -3.58 17.65
N SER A 322 -40.39 -4.30 18.66
CA SER A 322 -39.05 -4.08 19.16
C SER A 322 -37.96 -4.47 18.14
N LEU A 323 -36.79 -3.81 18.24
CA LEU A 323 -35.60 -4.11 17.45
C LEU A 323 -34.45 -4.49 18.39
N PRO A 324 -33.66 -5.54 18.08
CA PRO A 324 -32.54 -5.91 18.93
C PRO A 324 -31.45 -4.83 18.91
N GLU A 325 -30.82 -4.60 20.05
CA GLU A 325 -29.80 -3.57 20.17
C GLU A 325 -28.58 -3.82 19.27
N VAL A 326 -28.07 -2.73 18.72
CA VAL A 326 -26.81 -2.71 18.00
C VAL A 326 -25.70 -2.58 19.04
N GLN A 327 -25.01 -3.69 19.34
CA GLN A 327 -23.82 -3.68 20.19
C GLN A 327 -22.81 -2.65 19.67
N GLN A 328 -22.59 -1.58 20.43
CA GLN A 328 -21.53 -0.63 20.13
C GLN A 328 -20.20 -1.31 20.46
N GLY A 329 -19.39 -1.58 19.44
CA GLY A 329 -18.06 -2.14 19.64
C GLY A 329 -17.20 -1.22 20.50
N ARG A 330 -16.32 -1.81 21.34
CA ARG A 330 -15.42 -1.07 22.23
C ARG A 330 -14.71 0.06 21.46
N LYS A 331 -14.88 1.30 21.93
CA LYS A 331 -14.10 2.44 21.46
C LYS A 331 -12.63 2.19 21.84
N LEU A 332 -11.71 2.41 20.90
CA LEU A 332 -10.29 2.42 21.21
C LEU A 332 -9.93 3.75 21.90
N PRO A 333 -8.91 3.77 22.78
CA PRO A 333 -8.35 5.02 23.31
C PRO A 333 -7.90 5.94 22.18
N GLU A 334 -8.07 7.25 22.35
CA GLU A 334 -7.68 8.22 21.31
C GLU A 334 -6.16 8.27 21.11
N GLU A 335 -5.39 8.05 22.18
CA GLU A 335 -3.93 7.84 22.14
C GLU A 335 -3.53 6.70 21.18
N THR A 336 -4.26 5.58 21.21
CA THR A 336 -4.05 4.44 20.29
C THR A 336 -4.36 4.84 18.84
N ILE A 337 -5.34 5.72 18.61
CA ILE A 337 -5.67 6.24 17.27
C ILE A 337 -4.57 7.17 16.77
N THR A 338 -4.02 8.02 17.64
CA THR A 338 -2.89 8.91 17.33
C THR A 338 -1.65 8.10 16.99
N LYS A 339 -1.23 7.15 17.84
CA LYS A 339 -0.10 6.23 17.58
C LYS A 339 -0.21 5.51 16.22
N VAL A 340 -1.40 5.05 15.83
CA VAL A 340 -1.64 4.44 14.50
C VAL A 340 -1.54 5.44 13.35
N ARG A 341 -2.02 6.69 13.51
CA ARG A 341 -1.85 7.74 12.50
C ARG A 341 -0.39 8.11 12.31
N ASP A 342 0.34 8.31 13.40
CA ASP A 342 1.73 8.72 13.39
C ASP A 342 2.62 7.66 12.74
N PHE A 343 2.34 6.37 13.01
CA PHE A 343 2.93 5.26 12.28
C PHE A 343 2.70 5.36 10.76
N PHE A 344 1.48 5.67 10.31
CA PHE A 344 1.20 5.88 8.88
C PHE A 344 1.86 7.12 8.26
N TYR A 345 2.24 8.14 9.05
CA TYR A 345 2.92 9.35 8.56
C TYR A 345 4.46 9.24 8.52
N ARG A 346 5.06 8.12 8.96
CA ARG A 346 6.50 7.87 8.82
C ARG A 346 6.90 7.65 7.34
N MET A 347 8.17 7.94 7.02
CA MET A 347 8.73 7.91 5.66
C MET A 347 9.00 6.49 5.12
N ASP A 348 9.23 5.54 6.03
CA ASP A 348 9.34 4.09 5.79
C ASP A 348 7.97 3.46 5.50
N VAL A 349 6.90 3.91 6.19
CA VAL A 349 5.53 3.41 6.02
C VAL A 349 4.79 4.06 4.83
N SER A 350 4.91 5.38 4.63
CA SER A 350 4.33 6.06 3.47
C SER A 350 5.14 7.26 2.97
N ARG A 351 5.27 7.40 1.64
CA ARG A 351 5.94 8.53 0.98
C ARG A 351 4.92 9.50 0.40
N GLU A 352 5.20 10.80 0.43
CA GLU A 352 4.35 11.81 -0.22
C GLU A 352 4.45 11.66 -1.75
N LEU A 353 3.33 11.78 -2.47
CA LEU A 353 3.37 11.75 -3.94
C LEU A 353 3.69 13.16 -4.48
N PRO A 354 4.70 13.33 -5.36
CA PRO A 354 5.12 14.66 -5.84
C PRO A 354 4.18 15.25 -6.90
N GLY A 355 3.41 14.41 -7.60
CA GLY A 355 2.62 14.80 -8.77
C GLY A 355 1.62 15.94 -8.56
N LYS A 356 1.50 16.84 -9.55
CA LYS A 356 0.56 18.00 -9.53
C LYS A 356 -0.91 17.59 -9.30
N LYS A 357 -1.29 16.32 -9.58
CA LYS A 357 -2.66 15.80 -9.43
C LYS A 357 -2.87 15.01 -8.12
N ASP A 358 -1.84 14.81 -7.31
CA ASP A 358 -1.87 13.91 -6.16
C ASP A 358 -2.29 14.57 -4.86
N THR A 359 -3.56 14.97 -4.83
CA THR A 359 -4.27 15.32 -3.60
C THR A 359 -5.58 14.57 -3.46
N ILE A 360 -6.06 14.47 -2.22
CA ILE A 360 -7.43 14.11 -1.87
C ILE A 360 -8.07 15.27 -1.11
N SER A 361 -9.38 15.44 -1.27
CA SER A 361 -10.14 16.37 -0.45
C SER A 361 -10.70 15.65 0.78
N VAL A 362 -10.36 16.15 1.96
CA VAL A 362 -10.77 15.60 3.26
C VAL A 362 -11.66 16.63 3.96
N ILE A 363 -12.66 16.16 4.70
CA ILE A 363 -13.48 17.05 5.55
C ILE A 363 -12.91 16.96 6.97
N GLU A 364 -12.38 18.08 7.45
CA GLU A 364 -11.80 18.25 8.78
C GLU A 364 -12.46 19.46 9.43
N ASN A 365 -12.92 19.33 10.68
CA ASN A 365 -13.62 20.38 11.42
C ASN A 365 -14.77 21.05 10.62
N LYS A 366 -15.56 20.22 9.91
CA LYS A 366 -16.64 20.60 8.97
C LYS A 366 -16.20 21.42 7.74
N ARG A 367 -14.91 21.74 7.58
CA ARG A 367 -14.34 22.45 6.42
C ARG A 367 -13.72 21.46 5.43
N ARG A 368 -13.70 21.83 4.14
CA ARG A 368 -13.21 20.98 3.05
C ARG A 368 -11.74 21.29 2.74
N VAL A 369 -10.84 20.60 3.43
CA VAL A 369 -9.38 20.72 3.29
C VAL A 369 -8.90 19.89 2.09
N LEU A 370 -7.74 20.25 1.52
CA LEU A 370 -7.11 19.56 0.40
C LEU A 370 -5.71 19.08 0.83
N LYS A 371 -5.53 17.77 1.01
CA LYS A 371 -4.28 17.15 1.49
C LYS A 371 -3.54 16.43 0.37
N ARG A 372 -2.20 16.39 0.42
CA ARG A 372 -1.37 15.53 -0.45
C ARG A 372 -1.76 14.07 -0.26
N LYS A 373 -1.73 13.28 -1.34
CA LYS A 373 -1.77 11.82 -1.21
C LYS A 373 -0.42 11.33 -0.71
N ARG A 374 -0.44 10.35 0.20
CA ARG A 374 0.74 9.58 0.60
C ARG A 374 0.58 8.14 0.15
N LEU A 375 1.55 7.62 -0.60
CA LEU A 375 1.56 6.23 -1.04
C LEU A 375 2.11 5.36 0.10
N VAL A 376 1.30 4.42 0.58
CA VAL A 376 1.73 3.38 1.52
C VAL A 376 2.64 2.39 0.79
N LEU A 377 3.83 2.12 1.33
CA LEU A 377 4.86 1.32 0.65
C LEU A 377 4.64 -0.19 0.84
N GLY A 378 4.30 -0.61 2.06
CA GLY A 378 4.09 -2.02 2.42
C GLY A 378 2.65 -2.50 2.26
N THR A 379 2.43 -3.81 2.38
CA THR A 379 1.08 -4.36 2.52
C THR A 379 0.50 -4.03 3.89
N LEU A 380 -0.83 -3.84 4.00
CA LEU A 380 -1.46 -3.57 5.29
C LEU A 380 -1.27 -4.70 6.32
N SER A 381 -1.12 -5.95 5.85
CA SER A 381 -0.87 -7.11 6.71
C SER A 381 0.55 -7.11 7.29
N GLN A 382 1.55 -6.72 6.50
CA GLN A 382 2.94 -6.57 6.94
C GLN A 382 3.07 -5.40 7.92
N LEU A 383 2.59 -4.22 7.52
CA LEU A 383 2.58 -3.00 8.35
C LEU A 383 1.82 -3.18 9.67
N HIS A 384 0.82 -4.06 9.73
CA HIS A 384 0.14 -4.43 10.98
C HIS A 384 0.99 -5.33 11.89
N LYS A 385 1.72 -6.30 11.33
CA LYS A 385 2.72 -7.08 12.08
C LYS A 385 3.81 -6.16 12.65
N ASP A 386 4.32 -5.24 11.84
CA ASP A 386 5.42 -4.36 12.24
C ASP A 386 4.99 -3.34 13.30
N PHE A 387 3.79 -2.76 13.17
CA PHE A 387 3.18 -1.95 14.23
C PHE A 387 3.04 -2.72 15.56
N LEU A 388 2.67 -4.01 15.51
CA LEU A 388 2.55 -4.85 16.71
C LEU A 388 3.90 -5.27 17.32
N LYS A 389 4.96 -5.44 16.51
CA LYS A 389 6.33 -5.65 17.04
C LYS A 389 6.80 -4.45 17.87
N GLU A 390 6.50 -3.23 17.40
CA GLU A 390 6.86 -1.99 18.10
C GLU A 390 5.94 -1.66 19.30
N ASN A 391 4.75 -2.26 19.37
CA ASN A 391 3.72 -1.94 20.36
C ASN A 391 3.08 -3.22 20.89
N THR A 392 3.87 -4.06 21.56
CA THR A 392 3.47 -5.37 22.13
C THR A 392 2.18 -5.30 22.97
N ASP A 393 1.95 -4.16 23.61
CA ASP A 393 0.88 -3.95 24.58
C ASP A 393 -0.47 -3.63 23.89
N LEU A 394 -0.44 -3.18 22.63
CA LEU A 394 -1.60 -2.66 21.91
C LEU A 394 -2.30 -3.72 21.06
N LYS A 395 -3.27 -4.42 21.66
CA LYS A 395 -4.11 -5.43 20.98
C LYS A 395 -5.11 -4.82 19.99
N ILE A 396 -4.65 -4.51 18.77
CA ILE A 396 -5.45 -4.00 17.63
C ILE A 396 -5.58 -5.09 16.55
N SER A 397 -6.79 -5.31 16.02
CA SER A 397 -7.00 -6.22 14.88
C SER A 397 -6.66 -5.58 13.53
N ALA A 398 -6.18 -6.38 12.58
CA ALA A 398 -5.75 -5.91 11.24
C ALA A 398 -6.83 -5.09 10.52
N SER A 399 -8.09 -5.52 10.56
CA SER A 399 -9.22 -4.78 9.98
C SER A 399 -9.46 -3.43 10.65
N LYS A 400 -9.23 -3.34 11.97
CA LYS A 400 -9.39 -2.07 12.71
C LYS A 400 -8.23 -1.12 12.41
N PHE A 401 -6.98 -1.61 12.40
CA PHE A 401 -5.79 -0.88 11.96
C PHE A 401 -5.98 -0.31 10.54
N ALA A 402 -6.40 -1.14 9.58
CA ALA A 402 -6.70 -0.73 8.21
C ALA A 402 -7.80 0.36 8.13
N SER A 403 -8.78 0.35 9.04
CA SER A 403 -9.86 1.35 9.11
C SER A 403 -9.47 2.68 9.80
N LEU A 404 -8.40 2.67 10.61
CA LEU A 404 -7.88 3.87 11.28
C LEU A 404 -6.90 4.66 10.41
N ARG A 405 -6.44 4.07 9.31
CA ARG A 405 -5.53 4.68 8.33
C ARG A 405 -6.06 6.06 7.86
N PRO A 406 -5.21 7.10 7.82
CA PRO A 406 -5.57 8.40 7.24
C PRO A 406 -6.09 8.27 5.79
N LYS A 407 -7.02 9.15 5.39
CA LYS A 407 -7.66 9.10 4.05
C LYS A 407 -6.71 9.53 2.93
N GLU A 408 -5.75 10.37 3.27
CA GLU A 408 -4.59 10.76 2.47
C GLU A 408 -3.64 9.61 2.18
N CYS A 409 -3.55 8.60 3.06
CA CYS A 409 -2.73 7.42 2.85
C CYS A 409 -3.46 6.44 1.91
N VAL A 410 -2.99 6.38 0.67
CA VAL A 410 -3.54 5.55 -0.42
C VAL A 410 -2.68 4.31 -0.65
N LEU A 411 -3.32 3.21 -1.04
CA LEU A 411 -2.64 2.01 -1.50
C LEU A 411 -2.32 2.12 -2.99
N ALA A 412 -1.29 1.40 -3.44
CA ALA A 412 -1.09 1.16 -4.87
C ALA A 412 -2.32 0.49 -5.51
N GLY A 413 -2.63 0.86 -6.76
CA GLY A 413 -3.76 0.32 -7.54
C GLY A 413 -4.92 1.29 -7.78
N SER A 414 -4.88 2.51 -7.24
CA SER A 414 -5.83 3.56 -7.64
C SER A 414 -5.32 4.29 -8.90
N PRO A 415 -6.20 4.77 -9.82
CA PRO A 415 -5.74 5.53 -10.99
C PRO A 415 -4.84 6.70 -10.61
N GLY A 416 -3.61 6.72 -11.14
CA GLY A 416 -2.57 7.70 -10.84
C GLY A 416 -1.62 7.35 -9.68
N THR A 417 -1.85 6.27 -8.90
CA THR A 417 -0.87 5.82 -7.88
C THR A 417 0.23 4.98 -8.52
N HIS A 418 1.06 5.60 -9.36
CA HIS A 418 2.28 4.99 -9.87
C HIS A 418 3.35 5.02 -8.77
N VAL A 419 4.09 3.92 -8.61
CA VAL A 419 5.25 3.86 -7.70
C VAL A 419 6.45 4.36 -8.48
N VAL A 420 6.78 5.65 -8.34
CA VAL A 420 7.81 6.34 -9.15
C VAL A 420 9.06 6.63 -8.30
N CYS A 421 10.24 6.53 -8.92
CA CYS A 421 11.56 6.51 -8.27
C CYS A 421 11.57 5.56 -7.05
N VAL A 422 11.46 4.27 -7.37
CA VAL A 422 11.82 3.13 -6.50
C VAL A 422 13.35 3.03 -6.40
N CYS A 423 13.84 2.38 -5.35
CA CYS A 423 15.27 2.09 -5.24
C CYS A 423 15.63 0.90 -6.15
N THR A 424 16.65 1.04 -7.00
CA THR A 424 17.11 0.00 -7.93
C THR A 424 17.65 -1.23 -7.20
N TYR A 425 18.45 -1.02 -6.16
CA TYR A 425 18.99 -2.08 -5.29
C TYR A 425 17.90 -2.97 -4.65
N HIS A 426 16.76 -2.39 -4.27
CA HIS A 426 15.60 -3.15 -3.78
C HIS A 426 14.73 -3.71 -4.91
N GLN A 427 14.59 -2.98 -6.02
CA GLN A 427 13.61 -3.30 -7.06
C GLN A 427 14.11 -4.37 -8.04
N ASN A 428 15.41 -4.42 -8.36
CA ASN A 428 15.94 -5.37 -9.32
C ASN A 428 15.95 -6.82 -8.76
N PRO A 429 16.48 -7.12 -7.56
CA PRO A 429 16.32 -8.44 -6.92
C PRO A 429 14.85 -8.87 -6.81
N LYS A 430 13.96 -7.93 -6.45
CA LYS A 430 12.52 -8.18 -6.38
C LYS A 430 11.87 -8.51 -7.74
N LEU A 431 12.44 -8.05 -8.85
CA LEU A 431 11.99 -8.43 -10.19
C LEU A 431 12.56 -9.78 -10.61
N MET A 432 13.85 -10.03 -10.33
CA MET A 432 14.53 -11.32 -10.57
C MET A 432 13.86 -12.46 -9.81
N PHE A 433 13.72 -12.35 -8.49
CA PHE A 433 13.07 -13.32 -7.60
C PHE A 433 11.64 -13.69 -8.04
N ARG A 434 10.91 -12.75 -8.65
CA ARG A 434 9.55 -12.98 -9.16
C ARG A 434 9.50 -13.55 -10.58
N ALA A 435 10.49 -13.23 -11.41
CA ALA A 435 10.58 -13.76 -12.77
C ALA A 435 11.01 -15.23 -12.76
N ALA A 436 11.99 -15.57 -11.91
CA ALA A 436 12.52 -16.92 -11.74
C ALA A 436 11.65 -17.83 -10.83
N GLY A 437 10.42 -17.44 -10.49
CA GLY A 437 9.49 -18.29 -9.74
C GLY A 437 9.84 -18.57 -8.27
N LEU A 438 10.96 -18.08 -7.74
CA LEU A 438 11.55 -18.48 -6.44
C LEU A 438 10.62 -18.41 -5.21
N HIS A 439 9.53 -17.64 -5.28
CA HIS A 439 8.44 -17.66 -4.29
C HIS A 439 7.69 -19.00 -4.14
N ASN A 440 7.97 -19.99 -5.00
CA ASN A 440 7.47 -21.35 -4.91
C ASN A 440 8.34 -22.25 -4.00
N ILE A 441 9.58 -21.83 -3.69
CA ILE A 441 10.52 -22.59 -2.87
C ILE A 441 10.16 -22.42 -1.40
N ASP A 442 10.02 -23.53 -0.67
CA ASP A 442 9.65 -23.50 0.75
C ASP A 442 10.68 -22.71 1.58
N GLY A 443 10.17 -21.79 2.41
CA GLY A 443 10.96 -20.84 3.20
C GLY A 443 11.24 -19.48 2.53
N LEU A 444 11.18 -19.37 1.19
CA LEU A 444 11.47 -18.14 0.46
C LEU A 444 10.19 -17.35 0.12
N SER A 445 9.71 -16.53 1.05
CA SER A 445 8.51 -15.71 0.81
C SER A 445 8.77 -14.39 0.06
N SER A 446 10.01 -13.93 0.07
CA SER A 446 10.42 -12.63 -0.46
C SER A 446 11.92 -12.55 -0.73
N GLU A 447 12.33 -11.55 -1.51
CA GLU A 447 13.76 -11.29 -1.78
C GLU A 447 14.58 -10.94 -0.52
N VAL A 448 13.90 -10.57 0.58
CA VAL A 448 14.52 -10.28 1.89
C VAL A 448 14.80 -11.57 2.67
N ASP A 449 14.06 -12.65 2.41
CA ASP A 449 14.30 -13.95 3.05
C ASP A 449 15.62 -14.57 2.56
N CYS A 450 15.98 -14.34 1.29
CA CYS A 450 17.26 -14.74 0.69
C CYS A 450 18.47 -14.11 1.41
N LEU A 451 18.35 -12.90 1.97
CA LEU A 451 19.48 -12.19 2.61
C LEU A 451 20.01 -12.92 3.85
N LYS A 452 19.21 -13.78 4.49
CA LYS A 452 19.61 -14.58 5.66
C LYS A 452 20.72 -15.57 5.31
N TYR A 453 20.76 -16.08 4.08
CA TYR A 453 21.76 -17.04 3.63
C TYR A 453 23.14 -16.39 3.35
N PHE A 454 23.26 -15.06 3.50
CA PHE A 454 24.49 -14.29 3.39
C PHE A 454 24.95 -13.68 4.73
N LEU A 455 24.33 -14.10 5.84
CA LEU A 455 24.48 -13.54 7.18
C LEU A 455 24.56 -14.67 8.23
N CYS A 456 25.28 -14.43 9.33
CA CYS A 456 25.29 -15.33 10.49
C CYS A 456 23.94 -15.30 11.24
N ASP A 457 23.61 -16.34 12.00
CA ASP A 457 22.34 -16.45 12.78
C ASP A 457 22.05 -15.23 13.68
N ASN A 458 23.10 -14.63 14.24
CA ASN A 458 23.06 -13.37 14.98
C ASN A 458 23.88 -12.33 14.20
N PRO A 459 23.29 -11.63 13.20
CA PRO A 459 24.03 -10.74 12.33
C PRO A 459 24.48 -9.48 13.08
N THR A 460 25.76 -9.15 12.93
CA THR A 460 26.37 -7.94 13.49
C THR A 460 26.56 -6.87 12.40
N GLU A 461 27.05 -5.69 12.78
CA GLU A 461 27.35 -4.61 11.82
C GLU A 461 28.35 -5.05 10.74
N SER A 462 29.36 -5.85 11.09
CA SER A 462 30.35 -6.35 10.13
C SER A 462 29.76 -7.37 9.16
N CYS A 463 28.79 -8.19 9.61
CA CYS A 463 28.03 -9.07 8.72
C CYS A 463 27.28 -8.26 7.65
N HIS A 464 26.53 -7.23 8.08
CA HIS A 464 25.78 -6.37 7.17
C HIS A 464 26.66 -5.49 6.27
N LEU A 465 27.87 -5.14 6.70
CA LEU A 465 28.85 -4.40 5.90
C LEU A 465 29.76 -5.33 5.05
N ARG A 466 29.50 -6.65 5.04
CA ARG A 466 30.32 -7.70 4.37
C ARG A 466 31.81 -7.61 4.72
N SER A 467 32.11 -7.34 6.00
CA SER A 467 33.45 -7.30 6.60
C SER A 467 33.59 -8.32 7.75
N CYS A 468 32.91 -9.46 7.64
CA CYS A 468 32.93 -10.57 8.59
C CYS A 468 33.30 -11.83 7.82
N GLU A 469 34.32 -12.55 8.30
CA GLU A 469 34.89 -13.73 7.64
C GLU A 469 34.04 -14.99 7.89
N ASP A 470 33.25 -15.02 8.97
CA ASP A 470 32.35 -16.12 9.35
C ASP A 470 30.96 -16.05 8.67
N CYS A 471 30.75 -15.12 7.72
CA CYS A 471 29.47 -15.01 7.02
C CYS A 471 29.34 -16.11 5.94
N PRO A 472 28.19 -16.79 5.84
CA PRO A 472 27.95 -17.69 4.72
C PRO A 472 27.91 -16.93 3.38
N ASP A 473 28.36 -17.60 2.32
CA ASP A 473 28.37 -17.04 0.95
C ASP A 473 27.13 -17.41 0.13
N GLY A 474 26.11 -17.98 0.76
CA GLY A 474 24.84 -18.31 0.10
C GLY A 474 24.82 -19.65 -0.64
N LEU A 475 25.84 -20.51 -0.51
CA LEU A 475 25.89 -21.82 -1.19
C LEU A 475 24.62 -22.66 -1.02
N GLN A 476 24.05 -22.71 0.20
CA GLN A 476 22.77 -23.40 0.45
C GLN A 476 21.59 -22.81 -0.35
N LEU A 477 21.58 -21.49 -0.55
CA LEU A 477 20.58 -20.82 -1.39
C LEU A 477 20.82 -21.11 -2.88
N GLN A 478 22.08 -21.25 -3.30
CA GLN A 478 22.45 -21.63 -4.67
C GLN A 478 21.96 -23.05 -4.97
N GLU A 479 22.32 -24.04 -4.12
CA GLU A 479 21.85 -25.42 -4.21
C GLU A 479 20.32 -25.51 -4.27
N MET A 480 19.60 -24.76 -3.42
CA MET A 480 18.13 -24.70 -3.42
C MET A 480 17.55 -24.12 -4.73
N ILE A 481 18.22 -23.18 -5.38
CA ILE A 481 17.77 -22.57 -6.64
C ILE A 481 18.11 -23.48 -7.83
N GLU A 482 19.30 -24.08 -7.85
CA GLU A 482 19.72 -25.04 -8.89
C GLU A 482 18.83 -26.27 -8.91
N LEU A 483 18.51 -26.85 -7.75
CA LEU A 483 17.54 -27.95 -7.62
C LEU A 483 16.16 -27.54 -8.14
N TYR A 484 15.65 -26.36 -7.77
CA TYR A 484 14.36 -25.87 -8.24
C TYR A 484 14.32 -25.66 -9.76
N PHE A 485 15.40 -25.15 -10.37
CA PHE A 485 15.49 -25.00 -11.82
C PHE A 485 15.59 -26.36 -12.54
N ALA A 486 16.26 -27.35 -11.95
CA ALA A 486 16.31 -28.71 -12.48
C ALA A 486 14.96 -29.45 -12.39
N GLU A 487 14.23 -29.29 -11.29
CA GLU A 487 12.90 -29.90 -11.09
C GLU A 487 11.84 -29.31 -12.03
N GLU A 488 11.80 -27.98 -12.21
CA GLU A 488 10.85 -27.29 -13.10
C GLU A 488 11.33 -27.17 -14.55
N MET A 489 12.52 -27.72 -14.90
CA MET A 489 13.13 -27.68 -16.24
C MET A 489 13.31 -26.25 -16.79
N ILE A 490 13.88 -25.36 -15.98
CA ILE A 490 14.08 -23.94 -16.29
C ILE A 490 15.48 -23.71 -16.88
N GLU A 491 15.60 -23.75 -18.21
CA GLU A 491 16.84 -23.46 -18.94
C GLU A 491 17.12 -21.94 -19.04
N ASP A 492 16.13 -21.17 -19.50
CA ASP A 492 16.22 -19.75 -19.86
C ASP A 492 15.33 -18.90 -18.93
N ILE A 493 15.90 -17.88 -18.28
CA ILE A 493 15.16 -16.99 -17.36
C ILE A 493 15.02 -15.59 -17.95
N LYS A 494 13.77 -15.18 -18.19
CA LYS A 494 13.44 -13.85 -18.72
C LYS A 494 12.94 -12.91 -17.63
N TYR A 495 13.75 -11.91 -17.28
CA TYR A 495 13.42 -10.90 -16.28
C TYR A 495 13.55 -9.48 -16.82
N ASN A 496 13.12 -8.49 -16.01
CA ASN A 496 13.31 -7.07 -16.32
C ASN A 496 14.13 -6.43 -15.19
N GLN A 497 15.10 -5.58 -15.51
CA GLN A 497 15.84 -4.81 -14.52
C GLN A 497 16.08 -3.36 -14.95
N TRP A 498 16.20 -2.47 -13.98
CA TRP A 498 16.59 -1.08 -14.20
C TRP A 498 18.11 -0.98 -14.38
N LYS A 499 18.57 -0.51 -15.54
CA LYS A 499 19.96 -0.12 -15.78
C LYS A 499 20.08 1.40 -15.66
N SER A 500 21.04 1.88 -14.86
CA SER A 500 21.28 3.31 -14.65
C SER A 500 22.48 3.79 -15.47
N THR A 501 22.23 4.06 -16.75
CA THR A 501 23.03 5.03 -17.53
C THR A 501 22.49 6.45 -17.28
N ASP A 502 22.94 7.46 -18.04
CA ASP A 502 22.50 8.86 -17.94
C ASP A 502 20.95 9.05 -17.98
N ARG A 503 20.23 8.05 -18.48
CA ARG A 503 18.78 7.88 -18.28
C ARG A 503 18.55 6.46 -17.78
N SER A 504 17.89 6.31 -16.63
CA SER A 504 17.59 4.99 -16.10
C SER A 504 16.47 4.31 -16.91
N GLU A 505 16.81 3.22 -17.60
CA GLU A 505 15.91 2.49 -18.48
C GLU A 505 15.64 1.06 -17.95
N MET A 506 14.46 0.52 -18.27
CA MET A 506 14.10 -0.86 -17.93
C MET A 506 14.47 -1.79 -19.09
N ALA A 507 15.58 -2.51 -18.93
CA ALA A 507 15.98 -3.55 -19.86
C ALA A 507 15.23 -4.86 -19.56
N SER A 508 14.74 -5.53 -20.60
CA SER A 508 14.34 -6.93 -20.53
C SER A 508 15.55 -7.79 -20.91
N ILE A 509 15.83 -8.81 -20.11
CA ILE A 509 16.99 -9.71 -20.27
C ILE A 509 16.48 -11.13 -20.27
N THR A 510 17.00 -11.95 -21.17
CA THR A 510 17.01 -13.41 -21.07
C THR A 510 18.46 -13.84 -20.89
N CYS A 511 18.70 -14.76 -19.97
CA CYS A 511 19.99 -15.39 -19.69
C CYS A 511 19.75 -16.83 -19.21
N SER A 512 20.79 -17.65 -19.13
CA SER A 512 20.65 -19.01 -18.59
C SER A 512 20.33 -19.01 -17.08
N GLY A 513 19.93 -20.17 -16.54
CA GLY A 513 19.79 -20.37 -15.10
C GLY A 513 21.07 -20.08 -14.31
N GLU A 514 22.24 -20.49 -14.84
CA GLU A 514 23.55 -20.23 -14.24
C GLU A 514 23.88 -18.72 -14.21
N GLU A 515 23.78 -18.05 -15.37
CA GLU A 515 23.99 -16.59 -15.47
C GLU A 515 23.02 -15.80 -14.57
N PHE A 516 21.79 -16.29 -14.42
CA PHE A 516 20.79 -15.70 -13.54
C PHE A 516 21.18 -15.79 -12.07
N ILE A 517 21.62 -16.96 -11.59
CA ILE A 517 22.06 -17.16 -10.20
C ILE A 517 23.22 -16.21 -9.88
N ASP A 518 24.21 -16.17 -10.77
CA ASP A 518 25.43 -15.40 -10.62
C ASP A 518 25.12 -13.89 -10.52
N ASP A 519 24.29 -13.34 -11.42
CA ASP A 519 23.85 -11.94 -11.34
C ASP A 519 22.87 -11.65 -10.20
N PHE A 520 22.04 -12.62 -9.79
CA PHE A 520 21.14 -12.47 -8.66
C PHE A 520 21.92 -12.37 -7.35
N PHE A 521 22.94 -13.21 -7.16
CA PHE A 521 23.81 -13.22 -5.99
C PHE A 521 24.61 -11.92 -5.86
N LYS A 522 25.20 -11.43 -6.97
CA LYS A 522 25.86 -10.10 -7.01
C LYS A 522 24.92 -8.98 -6.54
N GLN A 523 23.64 -9.01 -6.95
CA GLN A 523 22.66 -8.00 -6.52
C GLN A 523 22.17 -8.19 -5.08
N LEU A 524 22.06 -9.43 -4.57
CA LEU A 524 21.73 -9.70 -3.17
C LEU A 524 22.84 -9.22 -2.22
N GLN A 525 24.12 -9.47 -2.55
CA GLN A 525 25.26 -8.97 -1.77
C GLN A 525 25.27 -7.44 -1.67
N LEU A 526 24.99 -6.73 -2.77
CA LEU A 526 24.81 -5.28 -2.76
C LEU A 526 23.59 -4.85 -1.91
N LEU A 527 22.48 -5.60 -1.98
CA LEU A 527 21.28 -5.33 -1.20
C LEU A 527 21.50 -5.48 0.32
N VAL A 528 22.28 -6.46 0.79
CA VAL A 528 22.60 -6.64 2.24
C VAL A 528 23.15 -5.33 2.84
N THR A 529 24.15 -4.73 2.18
CA THR A 529 24.78 -3.49 2.67
C THR A 529 23.85 -2.29 2.56
N HIS A 530 23.15 -2.14 1.44
CA HIS A 530 22.30 -0.99 1.16
C HIS A 530 21.03 -0.96 2.01
N ASP A 531 20.42 -2.11 2.27
CA ASP A 531 19.23 -2.23 3.12
C ASP A 531 19.54 -1.86 4.57
N PHE A 532 20.65 -2.38 5.12
CA PHE A 532 21.13 -2.02 6.46
C PHE A 532 21.38 -0.52 6.59
N ILE A 533 22.09 0.10 5.64
CA ILE A 533 22.37 1.54 5.67
C ILE A 533 21.07 2.36 5.54
N ALA A 534 20.13 1.95 4.67
CA ALA A 534 18.83 2.60 4.53
C ALA A 534 18.01 2.54 5.84
N HIS A 535 18.03 1.40 6.53
CA HIS A 535 17.39 1.23 7.84
C HIS A 535 18.07 2.06 8.94
N GLN A 536 19.41 2.06 9.02
CA GLN A 536 20.17 2.84 10.00
C GLN A 536 19.95 4.35 9.83
N GLN A 537 20.02 4.87 8.60
CA GLN A 537 19.75 6.30 8.34
C GLN A 537 18.31 6.69 8.66
N SER A 538 17.35 5.80 8.34
CA SER A 538 15.95 5.99 8.72
C SER A 538 15.77 6.01 10.25
N SER A 539 16.53 5.21 11.01
CA SER A 539 16.45 5.23 12.47
C SER A 539 17.06 6.48 13.09
N PHE A 540 18.28 6.84 12.70
CA PHE A 540 18.95 8.06 13.16
C PHE A 540 18.08 9.31 12.96
N TYR A 541 17.46 9.45 11.77
CA TYR A 541 16.55 10.56 11.48
C TYR A 541 15.30 10.56 12.39
N ARG A 542 14.70 9.39 12.67
CA ARG A 542 13.57 9.26 13.62
C ARG A 542 13.99 9.58 15.06
N GLU A 543 15.19 9.20 15.47
CA GLU A 543 15.75 9.45 16.80
C GLU A 543 16.03 10.95 17.01
N LYS A 544 16.74 11.59 16.09
CA LYS A 544 16.97 13.05 16.12
C LYS A 544 15.66 13.85 16.04
N MET A 545 14.66 13.40 15.27
CA MET A 545 13.33 14.04 15.24
C MET A 545 12.56 13.94 16.57
N LYS A 546 12.75 12.87 17.36
CA LYS A 546 12.13 12.73 18.70
C LYS A 546 12.88 13.55 19.75
N ASN A 547 14.20 13.57 19.67
CA ASN A 547 15.09 14.07 20.72
C ASN A 547 15.64 15.47 20.42
N LEU A 548 14.93 16.27 19.61
CA LEU A 548 15.37 17.60 19.20
C LEU A 548 15.51 18.55 20.40
N GLU A 549 16.65 19.23 20.52
CA GLU A 549 16.93 20.18 21.60
C GLU A 549 16.62 21.64 21.24
N GLU A 550 16.55 22.52 22.25
CA GLU A 550 16.31 23.96 22.04
C GLU A 550 17.58 24.68 21.56
N GLY A 551 17.55 25.04 20.27
CA GLY A 551 18.66 25.63 19.52
C GLY A 551 19.16 24.73 18.39
N GLU A 552 18.79 23.44 18.36
CA GLU A 552 18.99 22.56 17.20
C GLU A 552 17.92 22.81 16.12
N VAL A 553 18.30 22.61 14.85
CA VAL A 553 17.38 22.61 13.71
C VAL A 553 17.77 21.47 12.77
N ILE A 554 16.80 20.60 12.43
CA ILE A 554 16.96 19.60 11.37
C ILE A 554 16.48 20.23 10.06
N ILE A 555 17.32 20.21 9.03
CA ILE A 555 17.04 20.77 7.71
C ILE A 555 16.99 19.62 6.70
N ASN A 556 15.82 19.33 6.16
CA ASN A 556 15.70 18.52 4.95
C ASN A 556 15.81 19.44 3.74
N ALA A 557 16.65 19.07 2.77
CA ALA A 557 16.84 19.76 1.50
C ALA A 557 16.85 18.73 0.37
N ASP A 558 16.15 19.03 -0.72
CA ASP A 558 16.20 18.23 -1.96
C ASP A 558 15.77 19.10 -3.16
N PHE A 559 16.29 18.82 -4.34
CA PHE A 559 15.90 19.53 -5.56
C PHE A 559 14.57 18.96 -6.08
N ALA A 560 13.52 19.80 -6.10
CA ALA A 560 12.34 19.43 -6.87
C ALA A 560 12.63 19.60 -8.37
N GLU A 561 12.31 18.58 -9.18
CA GLU A 561 12.32 18.62 -10.66
C GLU A 561 11.91 20.00 -11.20
N ASN A 562 12.63 20.55 -12.19
CA ASN A 562 12.37 21.92 -12.65
C ASN A 562 10.92 22.13 -13.14
N TYR A 563 10.32 23.26 -12.77
CA TYR A 563 8.98 23.63 -13.19
C TYR A 563 9.03 24.24 -14.59
N THR A 564 8.67 23.45 -15.61
CA THR A 564 8.28 24.02 -16.91
C THR A 564 7.04 24.90 -16.75
N TYR A 565 7.10 26.12 -17.27
CA TYR A 565 5.96 27.04 -17.31
C TYR A 565 4.83 26.46 -18.16
N VAL A 566 3.61 26.94 -17.94
CA VAL A 566 2.43 26.53 -18.71
C VAL A 566 1.62 27.77 -19.05
N ILE A 567 1.22 27.87 -20.31
CA ILE A 567 0.34 28.91 -20.86
C ILE A 567 -0.86 28.18 -21.46
N GLN A 568 -2.08 28.58 -21.10
CA GLN A 568 -3.30 27.87 -21.50
C GLN A 568 -3.55 27.92 -23.01
N GLU A 569 -3.26 29.05 -23.65
CA GLU A 569 -3.51 29.31 -25.07
C GLU A 569 -2.19 29.47 -25.84
N SER A 570 -1.23 28.59 -25.53
CA SER A 570 0.10 28.61 -26.16
C SER A 570 0.06 28.23 -27.63
N ALA A 571 0.73 29.00 -28.49
CA ALA A 571 0.97 28.62 -29.88
C ALA A 571 1.69 27.26 -29.99
N GLN A 572 1.41 26.48 -31.05
CA GLN A 572 1.94 25.11 -31.20
C GLN A 572 3.47 25.01 -31.13
N SER A 573 4.19 26.02 -31.61
CA SER A 573 5.66 26.11 -31.54
C SER A 573 6.20 26.23 -30.10
N HIS A 574 5.41 26.77 -29.17
CA HIS A 574 5.80 26.90 -27.75
C HIS A 574 5.99 25.54 -27.06
N TYR A 575 5.37 24.46 -27.57
CA TYR A 575 5.57 23.10 -27.09
C TYR A 575 7.04 22.65 -27.12
N PHE A 576 7.85 23.24 -28.02
CA PHE A 576 9.29 22.98 -28.13
C PHE A 576 10.14 24.00 -27.34
N SER A 577 9.55 25.06 -26.79
CA SER A 577 10.23 26.16 -26.09
C SER A 577 10.02 26.08 -24.56
N ASN A 578 10.51 25.00 -23.97
CA ASN A 578 10.28 24.67 -22.56
C ASN A 578 11.22 25.44 -21.62
N LYS A 579 10.99 26.75 -21.43
CA LYS A 579 11.59 27.50 -20.31
C LYS A 579 11.15 26.86 -18.98
N GLN A 580 12.02 26.89 -17.98
CA GLN A 580 11.75 26.32 -16.66
C GLN A 580 12.17 27.27 -15.51
N ALA A 581 11.84 26.89 -14.28
CA ALA A 581 12.42 27.41 -13.04
C ALA A 581 12.90 26.25 -12.16
N THR A 582 14.03 26.43 -11.49
CA THR A 582 14.45 25.56 -10.38
C THR A 582 13.64 25.91 -9.15
N ILE A 583 13.13 24.89 -8.44
CA ILE A 583 12.43 25.05 -7.16
C ILE A 583 13.17 24.20 -6.12
N HIS A 584 13.79 24.84 -5.13
CA HIS A 584 14.54 24.14 -4.08
C HIS A 584 13.80 24.28 -2.73
N PRO A 585 12.95 23.30 -2.36
CA PRO A 585 12.26 23.26 -1.09
C PRO A 585 13.14 22.76 0.07
N PHE A 586 13.31 23.61 1.08
CA PHE A 586 13.80 23.25 2.40
C PHE A 586 12.62 23.02 3.36
N MET A 587 12.66 21.92 4.12
CA MET A 587 11.76 21.73 5.27
C MET A 587 12.61 21.73 6.54
N CYS A 588 12.50 22.81 7.31
CA CYS A 588 13.23 22.97 8.56
C CYS A 588 12.34 22.60 9.75
N TYR A 589 12.90 21.91 10.72
CA TYR A 589 12.25 21.50 11.96
C TYR A 589 13.07 22.05 13.12
N GLY A 590 12.49 22.96 13.89
CA GLY A 590 13.10 23.54 15.09
C GLY A 590 12.19 23.34 16.30
N LYS A 591 12.70 23.61 17.49
CA LYS A 591 11.92 23.55 18.74
C LYS A 591 11.61 24.95 19.25
N LYS A 592 10.37 25.18 19.68
CA LYS A 592 9.95 26.43 20.30
C LYS A 592 8.84 26.16 21.31
N ASP A 593 8.95 26.76 22.50
CA ASP A 593 7.96 26.64 23.58
C ASP A 593 7.68 25.15 23.94
N GLY A 594 8.70 24.30 23.83
CA GLY A 594 8.63 22.84 23.99
C GLY A 594 8.23 22.04 22.73
N ASP A 595 7.46 22.63 21.81
CA ASP A 595 6.89 21.97 20.63
C ASP A 595 7.81 21.98 19.39
N ILE A 596 7.62 21.02 18.48
CA ILE A 596 8.35 20.94 17.21
C ILE A 596 7.64 21.78 16.13
N VAL A 597 8.23 22.93 15.82
CA VAL A 597 7.77 23.87 14.80
C VAL A 597 8.33 23.50 13.43
N LYS A 598 7.47 23.52 12.40
CA LYS A 598 7.84 23.23 11.00
C LYS A 598 7.90 24.53 10.22
N LEU A 599 9.07 24.84 9.66
CA LEU A 599 9.35 26.05 8.88
C LEU A 599 9.66 25.65 7.42
N PRO A 600 8.63 25.58 6.56
CA PRO A 600 8.81 25.35 5.13
C PRO A 600 9.30 26.62 4.42
N PHE A 601 10.45 26.52 3.77
CA PHE A 601 11.14 27.61 3.07
C PHE A 601 11.52 27.15 1.67
N VAL A 602 11.15 27.89 0.62
CA VAL A 602 11.29 27.44 -0.76
C VAL A 602 11.99 28.50 -1.60
N ILE A 603 13.15 28.16 -2.14
CA ILE A 603 13.84 29.02 -3.11
C ILE A 603 13.29 28.77 -4.51
N ILE A 604 13.06 29.84 -5.24
CA ILE A 604 12.74 29.84 -6.67
C ILE A 604 13.92 30.51 -7.39
N SER A 605 14.36 29.91 -8.50
CA SER A 605 15.48 30.41 -9.30
C SER A 605 15.26 30.17 -10.79
N ASP A 606 15.75 31.08 -11.62
CA ASP A 606 15.92 30.90 -13.07
C ASP A 606 17.18 30.10 -13.43
N TYR A 607 18.08 29.83 -12.47
CA TYR A 607 19.27 29.01 -12.71
C TYR A 607 18.90 27.54 -12.86
N THR A 608 18.71 27.10 -14.11
CA THR A 608 18.32 25.72 -14.47
C THR A 608 19.44 24.90 -15.13
N GLU A 609 20.63 25.48 -15.31
CA GLU A 609 21.74 24.86 -16.06
C GLU A 609 22.39 23.68 -15.32
N LYS A 610 22.62 23.83 -14.00
CA LYS A 610 23.30 22.83 -13.17
C LYS A 610 22.68 22.77 -11.78
N HIS A 611 22.37 21.57 -11.30
CA HIS A 611 22.02 21.30 -9.90
C HIS A 611 23.29 21.03 -9.09
N ASP A 612 24.24 21.97 -9.10
CA ASP A 612 25.56 21.80 -8.51
C ASP A 612 25.69 22.34 -7.06
N THR A 613 26.83 22.02 -6.46
CA THR A 613 27.21 22.41 -5.10
C THR A 613 27.27 23.93 -4.90
N ALA A 614 27.54 24.71 -5.95
CA ALA A 614 27.68 26.16 -5.85
C ALA A 614 26.31 26.86 -5.90
N ALA A 615 25.42 26.41 -6.77
CA ALA A 615 24.01 26.79 -6.74
C ALA A 615 23.40 26.47 -5.35
N PHE A 616 23.60 25.25 -4.84
CA PHE A 616 23.16 24.88 -3.50
C PHE A 616 23.81 25.74 -2.40
N SER A 617 25.09 26.08 -2.51
CA SER A 617 25.77 26.98 -1.56
C SER A 617 25.16 28.39 -1.52
N SER A 618 24.77 28.94 -2.68
CA SER A 618 24.06 30.23 -2.72
C SER A 618 22.68 30.16 -2.04
N PHE A 619 22.01 28.99 -2.14
CA PHE A 619 20.73 28.72 -1.50
C PHE A 619 20.86 28.60 0.03
N GLN A 620 21.97 28.02 0.54
CA GLN A 620 22.28 27.97 1.97
C GLN A 620 22.37 29.37 2.59
N VAL A 621 22.96 30.36 1.91
CA VAL A 621 23.09 31.75 2.42
C VAL A 621 21.71 32.35 2.73
N LYS A 622 20.77 32.26 1.79
CA LYS A 622 19.38 32.74 1.96
C LYS A 622 18.66 32.01 3.11
N LEU A 623 18.84 30.69 3.20
CA LEU A 623 18.26 29.87 4.27
C LEU A 623 18.78 30.26 5.66
N MET A 624 20.08 30.49 5.81
CA MET A 624 20.68 30.86 7.11
C MET A 624 20.18 32.22 7.60
N ASN A 625 19.99 33.19 6.71
CA ASN A 625 19.36 34.47 7.03
C ASN A 625 17.91 34.27 7.51
N PHE A 626 17.12 33.48 6.79
CA PHE A 626 15.74 33.15 7.17
C PHE A 626 15.65 32.48 8.56
N LEU A 627 16.48 31.48 8.83
CA LEU A 627 16.48 30.76 10.11
C LEU A 627 16.90 31.64 11.28
N THR A 628 17.91 32.50 11.07
CA THR A 628 18.38 33.46 12.09
C THR A 628 17.26 34.43 12.50
N LEU A 629 16.54 34.98 11.53
CA LEU A 629 15.42 35.90 11.77
C LEU A 629 14.22 35.24 12.47
N ASN A 630 13.91 33.97 12.17
CA ASN A 630 12.68 33.32 12.63
C ASN A 630 12.82 32.53 13.94
N LEU A 631 14.04 32.10 14.30
CA LEU A 631 14.29 31.30 15.50
C LEU A 631 15.02 32.06 16.62
N GLY A 632 15.60 33.23 16.33
CA GLY A 632 16.05 34.24 17.31
C GLY A 632 17.24 33.87 18.21
N SER A 633 17.52 32.58 18.43
CA SER A 633 18.59 32.09 19.32
C SER A 633 19.11 30.72 18.90
N LEU A 634 19.55 30.61 17.64
CA LEU A 634 20.26 29.42 17.14
C LEU A 634 21.58 29.23 17.89
N LYS A 635 21.72 28.10 18.60
CA LYS A 635 23.00 27.69 19.21
C LYS A 635 23.87 27.01 18.14
N LYS A 636 25.18 27.25 18.17
CA LYS A 636 26.10 27.09 17.03
C LYS A 636 26.91 25.76 17.04
N ASN A 637 26.56 24.65 16.34
CA ASN A 637 27.42 23.44 16.11
C ASN A 637 26.80 22.42 15.08
N ARG A 638 27.34 21.93 13.92
CA ARG A 638 28.36 22.20 12.84
C ARG A 638 28.03 21.32 11.60
N LYS A 639 28.21 21.72 10.30
CA LYS A 639 28.44 20.88 9.06
C LYS A 639 27.66 21.16 7.70
N SER A 640 28.36 21.14 6.55
CA SER A 640 28.08 20.60 5.16
C SER A 640 29.38 20.43 4.28
N VAL A 641 30.10 19.29 4.36
CA VAL A 641 31.49 18.91 3.86
C VAL A 641 32.66 19.93 3.76
N ALA A 642 32.79 20.80 2.75
CA ALA A 642 33.85 21.83 2.72
C ALA A 642 33.33 23.12 3.36
N ASN A 643 32.16 23.54 2.87
CA ASN A 643 31.22 24.47 3.50
C ASN A 643 30.75 24.02 4.91
N THR A 644 31.27 22.90 5.45
CA THR A 644 31.13 22.35 6.82
C THR A 644 32.06 23.00 7.80
N TRP A 645 33.26 23.23 7.28
CA TRP A 645 34.42 23.60 8.05
C TRP A 645 34.39 25.12 8.09
N PHE A 646 34.23 25.72 6.91
CA PHE A 646 33.87 27.12 6.71
C PHE A 646 32.44 27.49 7.15
N HIS A 647 31.50 26.56 7.39
CA HIS A 647 30.12 26.91 7.83
C HIS A 647 30.09 27.89 9.02
N PHE A 648 31.03 27.68 9.95
CA PHE A 648 31.16 28.48 11.16
C PHE A 648 31.84 29.84 10.90
N SER A 649 32.74 29.92 9.92
CA SER A 649 33.34 31.17 9.44
C SER A 649 32.29 32.00 8.69
N ASP A 650 31.57 31.38 7.76
CA ASP A 650 30.57 32.00 6.87
C ASP A 650 29.32 32.50 7.59
N PHE A 651 28.76 31.72 8.51
CA PHE A 651 27.46 31.99 9.10
C PHE A 651 27.51 32.22 10.61
N GLY A 652 28.65 32.00 11.27
CA GLY A 652 28.77 31.94 12.73
C GLY A 652 28.01 30.76 13.38
N VAL A 653 27.03 30.18 12.68
CA VAL A 653 26.23 29.02 13.03
C VAL A 653 26.83 27.79 12.36
N SER A 654 26.37 26.63 12.79
CA SER A 654 27.01 25.37 12.52
C SER A 654 25.88 24.29 12.60
N ALA A 655 25.73 23.42 11.58
CA ALA A 655 24.57 22.51 11.34
C ALA A 655 24.74 20.99 11.71
N GLU A 656 24.37 19.99 10.87
CA GLU A 656 24.90 18.60 10.88
C GLU A 656 24.63 17.90 9.52
N TRP A 657 25.59 17.20 8.89
CA TRP A 657 25.41 16.67 7.51
C TRP A 657 25.40 15.15 7.41
N HIS A 658 24.22 14.64 7.03
CA HIS A 658 23.88 13.23 6.95
C HIS A 658 23.15 12.97 5.63
N PHE A 659 23.56 11.93 4.91
CA PHE A 659 22.92 11.51 3.66
C PHE A 659 21.99 10.33 3.92
N PHE A 660 20.77 10.40 3.37
CA PHE A 660 19.94 9.20 3.23
C PHE A 660 20.58 8.24 2.22
N ALA A 661 20.35 6.93 2.39
CA ALA A 661 20.75 5.94 1.39
C ALA A 661 20.11 6.22 0.02
N THR A 662 20.81 5.84 -1.05
CA THR A 662 20.40 6.10 -2.45
C THR A 662 18.94 5.71 -2.73
N SER A 663 18.16 6.65 -3.26
CA SER A 663 16.71 6.52 -3.53
C SER A 663 15.78 6.35 -2.31
N HIS A 664 16.28 6.58 -1.08
CA HIS A 664 15.48 6.58 0.16
C HIS A 664 15.24 7.97 0.78
N GLY A 665 15.91 9.03 0.30
CA GLY A 665 15.79 10.40 0.86
C GLY A 665 14.46 11.15 0.64
N LYS A 666 13.50 10.56 -0.09
CA LYS A 666 12.19 11.19 -0.38
C LYS A 666 11.45 11.58 0.88
N CYS A 667 11.12 12.86 1.02
CA CYS A 667 10.67 13.44 2.29
C CYS A 667 9.60 14.53 2.09
N ALA A 668 9.45 15.44 3.06
CA ALA A 668 8.46 16.51 2.98
C ALA A 668 8.78 17.53 1.86
N CYS A 669 10.03 17.60 1.39
CA CYS A 669 10.46 18.47 0.30
C CYS A 669 9.76 18.15 -1.04
N ASP A 670 9.54 16.85 -1.35
CA ASP A 670 8.67 16.41 -2.46
C ASP A 670 7.27 17.05 -2.39
N GLY A 671 6.69 17.09 -1.18
CA GLY A 671 5.36 17.63 -0.90
C GLY A 671 5.29 19.15 -1.04
N LEU A 672 6.34 19.87 -0.61
CA LEU A 672 6.48 21.33 -0.78
C LEU A 672 6.59 21.70 -2.27
N GLY A 673 7.61 21.18 -2.96
CA GLY A 673 7.85 21.47 -4.37
C GLY A 673 6.65 21.06 -5.25
N GLY A 674 6.11 19.86 -5.01
CA GLY A 674 4.90 19.37 -5.67
C GLY A 674 3.64 20.22 -5.41
N THR A 675 3.62 21.01 -4.33
CA THR A 675 2.51 21.95 -4.03
C THR A 675 2.69 23.26 -4.76
N VAL A 676 3.87 23.88 -4.73
CA VAL A 676 4.19 25.12 -5.47
C VAL A 676 3.93 24.93 -6.97
N LYS A 677 4.51 23.87 -7.56
CA LYS A 677 4.30 23.44 -8.95
C LYS A 677 2.83 23.29 -9.34
N ARG A 678 1.97 22.92 -8.39
CA ARG A 678 0.53 22.74 -8.64
C ARG A 678 -0.23 24.05 -8.54
N VAL A 679 0.02 24.86 -7.52
CA VAL A 679 -0.70 26.13 -7.33
C VAL A 679 -0.40 27.06 -8.50
N ALA A 680 0.85 27.10 -8.98
CA ALA A 680 1.24 27.78 -10.22
C ALA A 680 0.51 27.20 -11.44
N TYR A 681 0.54 25.88 -11.66
CA TYR A 681 -0.13 25.21 -12.79
C TYR A 681 -1.65 25.44 -12.81
N LEU A 682 -2.31 25.48 -11.65
CA LEU A 682 -3.74 25.80 -11.54
C LEU A 682 -4.04 27.29 -11.73
N HIS A 683 -3.05 28.18 -11.65
CA HIS A 683 -3.18 29.58 -12.06
C HIS A 683 -2.98 29.71 -13.57
N SER A 684 -1.93 29.11 -14.12
CA SER A 684 -1.68 28.99 -15.57
C SER A 684 -2.87 28.46 -16.37
N LEU A 685 -3.69 27.56 -15.80
CA LEU A 685 -4.92 27.01 -16.40
C LEU A 685 -6.19 27.81 -16.07
N ARG A 686 -6.05 29.08 -15.67
CA ARG A 686 -7.14 30.01 -15.32
C ARG A 686 -6.84 31.44 -15.75
N ALA A 687 -5.56 31.81 -15.84
CA ALA A 687 -5.05 33.07 -16.35
C ALA A 687 -5.34 33.21 -17.86
N THR A 688 -6.59 33.57 -18.19
CA THR A 688 -7.01 33.88 -19.56
C THR A 688 -6.66 35.32 -19.96
N ASN A 689 -6.43 36.21 -18.98
CA ASN A 689 -6.05 37.59 -19.24
C ASN A 689 -4.54 37.73 -19.54
N PRO A 690 -4.14 38.56 -20.51
CA PRO A 690 -2.74 38.98 -20.67
C PRO A 690 -2.19 39.58 -19.38
N GLY A 691 -0.99 39.17 -18.97
CA GLY A 691 -0.34 39.61 -17.73
C GLY A 691 -0.65 38.78 -16.47
N GLU A 692 -1.62 37.87 -16.48
CA GLU A 692 -1.83 36.91 -15.38
C GLU A 692 -1.01 35.61 -15.52
N GLN A 693 -0.33 35.44 -16.66
CA GLN A 693 0.44 34.24 -16.99
C GLN A 693 1.77 34.21 -16.26
N ILE A 694 2.23 33.00 -15.90
CA ILE A 694 3.52 32.79 -15.23
C ILE A 694 4.51 32.23 -16.26
N THR A 695 5.48 33.04 -16.65
CA THR A 695 6.42 32.82 -17.78
C THR A 695 7.89 32.82 -17.36
N ASN A 696 8.21 33.35 -16.17
CA ASN A 696 9.57 33.42 -15.61
C ASN A 696 9.58 33.20 -14.07
N ALA A 697 10.78 33.10 -13.50
CA ALA A 697 10.99 32.78 -12.09
C ALA A 697 10.52 33.90 -11.14
N ILE A 698 10.59 35.16 -11.58
CA ILE A 698 10.19 36.33 -10.79
C ILE A 698 8.67 36.38 -10.65
N GLU A 699 7.95 36.15 -11.75
CA GLU A 699 6.48 35.96 -11.74
C GLU A 699 6.06 34.77 -10.86
N LEU A 700 6.78 33.64 -10.97
CA LEU A 700 6.51 32.45 -10.16
C LEU A 700 6.72 32.71 -8.66
N PHE A 701 7.76 33.46 -8.30
CA PHE A 701 8.04 33.91 -6.94
C PHE A 701 6.95 34.85 -6.41
N ASN A 702 6.68 35.95 -7.12
CA ASN A 702 5.66 36.94 -6.75
C ASN A 702 4.29 36.30 -6.56
N PHE A 703 3.90 35.42 -7.49
CA PHE A 703 2.68 34.62 -7.39
C PHE A 703 2.66 33.72 -6.14
N SER A 704 3.77 33.02 -5.87
CA SER A 704 3.85 32.05 -4.76
C SER A 704 3.75 32.74 -3.41
N VAL A 705 4.45 33.87 -3.21
CA VAL A 705 4.35 34.72 -2.01
C VAL A 705 2.90 35.18 -1.79
N GLN A 706 2.22 35.66 -2.83
CA GLN A 706 0.85 36.16 -2.71
C GLN A 706 -0.19 35.07 -2.38
N LYS A 707 -0.05 33.86 -2.94
CA LYS A 707 -1.08 32.80 -2.82
C LYS A 707 -0.78 31.74 -1.74
N ILE A 708 0.49 31.47 -1.42
CA ILE A 708 0.90 30.31 -0.60
C ILE A 708 1.42 30.80 0.77
N LYS A 709 0.53 31.45 1.55
CA LYS A 709 0.85 31.99 2.90
C LYS A 709 1.31 30.99 3.96
N SER A 710 1.37 29.70 3.62
CA SER A 710 1.84 28.62 4.50
C SER A 710 3.30 28.20 4.25
N MET A 711 4.03 28.94 3.40
CA MET A 711 5.43 28.72 3.06
C MET A 711 6.13 30.07 2.92
N THR A 712 7.40 30.14 3.33
CA THR A 712 8.25 31.31 3.02
C THR A 712 8.93 31.07 1.68
N PHE A 713 9.12 32.13 0.90
CA PHE A 713 9.81 32.06 -0.39
C PHE A 713 10.97 33.05 -0.42
N GLU A 714 12.02 32.67 -1.15
CA GLU A 714 13.13 33.56 -1.53
C GLU A 714 13.42 33.41 -3.02
N LEU A 715 13.92 34.50 -3.63
CA LEU A 715 14.38 34.51 -5.02
C LEU A 715 15.91 34.51 -5.02
N VAL A 716 16.50 33.67 -5.86
CA VAL A 716 17.94 33.67 -6.17
C VAL A 716 18.07 33.65 -7.70
N THR A 717 18.67 34.68 -8.27
CA THR A 717 18.81 34.81 -9.72
C THR A 717 19.99 34.00 -10.26
N SER A 718 20.02 33.72 -11.57
CA SER A 718 21.22 33.16 -12.23
C SER A 718 22.49 33.98 -11.97
N ASP A 719 22.38 35.29 -11.81
CA ASP A 719 23.53 36.16 -11.60
C ASP A 719 23.96 36.20 -10.13
N ASP A 720 23.03 36.03 -9.17
CA ASP A 720 23.38 35.72 -7.77
C ASP A 720 24.20 34.43 -7.69
N VAL A 721 23.76 33.35 -8.38
CA VAL A 721 24.49 32.07 -8.42
C VAL A 721 25.88 32.24 -9.04
N LYS A 722 26.00 32.92 -10.20
CA LYS A 722 27.29 33.17 -10.86
C LYS A 722 28.23 34.04 -10.02
N ASN A 723 27.70 35.03 -9.30
CA ASN A 723 28.51 35.87 -8.42
C ASN A 723 28.90 35.13 -7.12
N HIS A 724 28.11 34.16 -6.65
CA HIS A 724 28.48 33.27 -5.56
C HIS A 724 29.54 32.24 -5.99
N ILE A 725 29.43 31.67 -7.20
CA ILE A 725 30.45 30.77 -7.79
C ILE A 725 31.83 31.42 -7.75
N LYS A 726 31.99 32.64 -8.26
CA LYS A 726 33.26 33.39 -8.27
C LYS A 726 33.88 33.57 -6.87
N LYS A 727 33.05 33.75 -5.83
CA LYS A 727 33.52 33.86 -4.44
C LYS A 727 33.98 32.51 -3.86
N MET A 728 33.36 31.41 -4.30
CA MET A 728 33.67 30.06 -3.82
C MET A 728 34.77 29.36 -4.64
N GLU A 729 35.13 29.89 -5.81
CA GLU A 729 36.11 29.32 -6.74
C GLU A 729 37.48 29.07 -6.09
N VAL A 730 37.96 30.01 -5.26
CA VAL A 730 39.19 29.89 -4.44
C VAL A 730 39.11 28.78 -3.39
N ARG A 731 37.92 28.54 -2.83
CA ARG A 731 37.67 27.46 -1.84
C ARG A 731 37.53 26.09 -2.49
N PHE A 732 37.04 26.03 -3.72
CA PHE A 732 36.92 24.78 -4.48
C PHE A 732 38.24 24.38 -5.14
N SER A 733 39.08 25.32 -5.58
CA SER A 733 40.41 25.01 -6.14
C SER A 733 41.44 24.54 -5.11
N THR A 734 41.21 24.84 -3.82
CA THR A 734 42.07 24.42 -2.70
C THR A 734 41.57 23.17 -1.97
N ALA A 735 40.41 22.62 -2.36
CA ALA A 735 39.83 21.42 -1.77
C ALA A 735 40.52 20.14 -2.25
N ALA A 736 40.73 19.18 -1.35
CA ALA A 736 41.19 17.84 -1.69
C ALA A 736 40.02 16.95 -2.15
N GLU A 737 40.27 16.07 -3.12
CA GLU A 737 39.38 14.94 -3.37
C GLU A 737 39.41 13.96 -2.18
N ILE A 738 38.26 13.39 -1.83
CA ILE A 738 38.12 12.50 -0.66
C ILE A 738 37.62 11.14 -1.11
N ASP A 739 38.53 10.17 -1.16
CA ASP A 739 38.22 8.78 -1.49
C ASP A 739 37.16 8.17 -0.56
N GLY A 740 36.18 7.50 -1.17
CA GLY A 740 35.07 6.87 -0.45
C GLY A 740 33.93 7.81 -0.05
N ILE A 741 33.96 9.10 -0.42
CA ILE A 741 32.89 10.03 -0.02
C ILE A 741 31.49 9.62 -0.53
N LYS A 742 31.41 8.93 -1.69
CA LYS A 742 30.14 8.43 -2.28
C LYS A 742 29.50 7.29 -1.49
N SER A 743 30.25 6.52 -0.71
CA SER A 743 29.74 5.44 0.16
C SER A 743 29.54 5.89 1.61
N SER A 744 29.80 7.16 1.90
CA SER A 744 29.83 7.71 3.26
C SER A 744 28.59 8.55 3.55
N HIS A 745 27.81 8.15 4.55
CA HIS A 745 26.49 8.72 4.80
C HIS A 745 26.41 9.69 6.00
N ALA A 746 27.53 10.01 6.67
CA ALA A 746 27.61 11.15 7.58
C ALA A 746 29.03 11.76 7.59
N ILE A 747 29.13 13.09 7.61
CA ILE A 747 30.42 13.81 7.48
C ILE A 747 30.49 14.95 8.49
N ILE A 748 31.52 14.93 9.35
CA ILE A 748 31.57 15.64 10.63
C ILE A 748 32.99 16.18 10.94
N PRO A 749 33.35 17.48 10.82
CA PRO A 749 34.60 18.07 11.32
C PRO A 749 35.04 17.62 12.69
N SER A 750 36.34 17.33 12.75
CA SER A 750 37.12 17.53 13.96
C SER A 750 37.28 19.03 14.23
N PRO A 751 37.60 19.47 15.46
CA PRO A 751 38.16 20.80 15.67
C PRO A 751 39.52 20.96 14.97
N ASN A 752 40.27 19.87 14.82
CA ASN A 752 41.65 19.86 14.34
C ASN A 752 41.75 20.22 12.84
N ASN A 753 42.73 21.08 12.53
CA ASN A 753 43.14 21.62 11.22
C ASN A 753 42.56 20.91 10.00
N TYR A 754 41.53 21.51 9.38
CA TYR A 754 40.96 21.11 8.10
C TYR A 754 40.66 19.60 7.95
N THR A 755 40.14 18.94 8.99
CA THR A 755 39.75 17.52 8.93
C THR A 755 38.26 17.26 9.20
N VAL A 756 37.70 16.27 8.50
CA VAL A 756 36.37 15.68 8.73
C VAL A 756 36.48 14.23 9.16
N PHE A 757 35.73 13.83 10.18
CA PHE A 757 35.32 12.45 10.39
C PHE A 757 34.27 12.08 9.34
N VAL A 758 34.47 10.95 8.68
CA VAL A 758 33.62 10.42 7.63
C VAL A 758 33.16 9.03 8.06
N LYS A 759 31.83 8.82 8.18
CA LYS A 759 31.25 7.56 8.64
C LYS A 759 30.50 6.83 7.51
N PRO A 760 30.51 5.48 7.49
CA PRO A 760 29.70 4.71 6.55
C PRO A 760 28.20 4.96 6.75
N TYR A 761 27.75 5.06 8.00
CA TYR A 761 26.38 5.42 8.39
C TYR A 761 26.37 6.26 9.69
N SER A 762 25.30 7.03 9.94
CA SER A 762 25.28 8.11 10.95
C SER A 762 25.60 7.68 12.38
N ASN A 763 24.96 6.60 12.86
CA ASN A 763 25.17 6.05 14.19
C ASN A 763 26.49 5.26 14.34
N SER A 764 27.26 5.06 13.27
CA SER A 764 28.43 4.16 13.32
C SER A 764 29.46 4.58 14.36
N PRO A 765 29.98 3.64 15.19
CA PRO A 765 31.10 3.92 16.09
C PRO A 765 32.39 4.19 15.30
N ASN A 766 32.53 3.55 14.13
CA ASN A 766 33.71 3.64 13.28
C ASN A 766 33.58 4.83 12.30
N GLY A 767 34.65 5.60 12.16
CA GLY A 767 34.69 6.75 11.26
C GLY A 767 36.12 7.19 10.95
N ASN A 768 36.40 7.42 9.67
CA ASN A 768 37.73 7.76 9.18
C ASN A 768 37.96 9.27 9.21
N VAL A 769 39.12 9.71 9.68
CA VAL A 769 39.53 11.12 9.56
C VAL A 769 40.08 11.36 8.16
N ARG A 770 39.56 12.38 7.46
CA ARG A 770 40.01 12.81 6.13
C ARG A 770 40.35 14.30 6.17
N LYS A 771 41.45 14.70 5.53
CA LYS A 771 41.86 16.11 5.35
C LYS A 771 41.07 16.72 4.19
N ILE A 772 40.70 18.00 4.31
CA ILE A 772 39.81 18.72 3.38
C ILE A 772 40.59 19.51 2.32
N SER A 773 41.89 19.75 2.54
CA SER A 773 42.76 20.47 1.59
C SER A 773 44.08 19.72 1.36
N ALA A 774 44.57 19.75 0.12
CA ALA A 774 45.82 19.10 -0.28
C ALA A 774 47.04 19.79 0.34
N THR A 775 47.08 21.13 0.31
CA THR A 775 48.21 21.96 0.77
C THR A 775 48.29 22.04 2.31
N GLU A 776 49.45 22.41 2.86
CA GLU A 776 49.47 23.14 4.14
C GLU A 776 48.92 24.54 3.87
N LEU A 777 47.59 24.72 3.95
CA LEU A 777 47.00 26.05 3.99
C LEU A 777 47.53 26.78 5.22
N GLN A 778 48.34 27.82 5.00
CA GLN A 778 48.59 28.83 6.02
C GLN A 778 47.24 29.40 6.47
N ILE A 779 47.11 29.70 7.76
CA ILE A 779 45.87 30.23 8.33
C ILE A 779 45.64 31.61 7.70
N GLN A 780 44.62 31.71 6.84
CA GLN A 780 44.28 32.96 6.18
C GLN A 780 43.63 33.90 7.19
N PHE A 781 44.04 35.16 7.16
CA PHE A 781 43.63 36.21 8.09
C PHE A 781 42.11 36.28 8.32
N LYS A 782 41.35 36.11 7.23
CA LYS A 782 39.87 36.17 7.21
C LYS A 782 39.16 35.06 7.99
N ASP A 783 39.84 33.95 8.30
CA ASP A 783 39.31 32.83 9.09
C ASP A 783 39.70 32.90 10.59
N VAL A 784 40.54 33.85 11.00
CA VAL A 784 41.03 33.95 12.39
C VAL A 784 40.01 34.65 13.28
N ARG A 785 39.07 33.89 13.87
CA ARG A 785 38.01 34.43 14.75
C ARG A 785 37.72 33.55 15.95
N GLY A 786 37.56 34.16 17.12
CA GLY A 786 37.25 33.48 18.38
C GLY A 786 38.51 33.08 19.16
N PHE A 787 38.50 31.90 19.78
CA PHE A 787 39.63 31.43 20.60
C PHE A 787 40.71 30.79 19.73
N ILE A 788 41.95 31.20 19.96
CA ILE A 788 43.13 30.73 19.22
C ILE A 788 44.24 30.30 20.17
N ILE A 789 45.06 29.35 19.74
CA ILE A 789 46.36 29.08 20.34
C ILE A 789 47.42 29.66 19.40
N TYR A 790 48.34 30.43 19.97
CA TYR A 790 49.40 31.16 19.27
C TYR A 790 50.71 31.09 20.06
N ALA A 791 51.83 31.40 19.42
CA ALA A 791 53.13 31.49 20.09
C ALA A 791 53.93 32.67 19.56
N ARG A 792 54.44 33.50 20.49
CA ARG A 792 55.14 34.76 20.25
C ARG A 792 56.63 34.71 20.62
N SER A 793 57.06 33.60 21.24
CA SER A 793 58.44 33.36 21.67
C SER A 793 58.73 31.86 21.72
N ASN A 794 60.00 31.50 21.79
CA ASN A 794 60.47 30.10 21.68
C ASN A 794 60.11 29.20 22.88
N GLU A 795 59.42 29.68 23.91
CA GLU A 795 59.29 28.98 25.20
C GLU A 795 57.95 28.27 25.40
N GLN A 796 56.82 28.95 25.18
CA GLN A 796 55.47 28.40 25.40
C GLN A 796 54.45 28.92 24.36
N TRP A 797 53.34 28.20 24.22
CA TRP A 797 52.15 28.66 23.48
C TRP A 797 51.11 29.22 24.46
N ASN A 798 50.39 30.25 24.03
CA ASN A 798 49.33 30.91 24.79
C ASN A 798 47.95 30.59 24.19
N LEU A 799 46.89 30.71 25.00
CA LEU A 799 45.49 30.71 24.56
C LEU A 799 44.99 32.16 24.59
N GLY A 800 44.43 32.65 23.49
CA GLY A 800 43.90 34.00 23.36
C GLY A 800 42.49 34.03 22.78
N TYR A 801 41.80 35.15 22.93
CA TYR A 801 40.56 35.46 22.22
C TYR A 801 40.82 36.63 21.25
N VAL A 802 40.49 36.43 19.98
CA VAL A 802 40.58 37.47 18.94
C VAL A 802 39.46 38.47 19.13
N GLU A 803 39.82 39.72 19.40
CA GLU A 803 38.88 40.83 19.60
C GLU A 803 38.71 41.67 18.34
N ASP A 804 39.79 41.91 17.58
CA ASP A 804 39.76 42.60 16.29
C ASP A 804 40.84 42.09 15.31
N THR A 805 40.69 42.37 14.02
CA THR A 805 41.54 41.88 12.92
C THR A 805 41.67 42.93 11.80
N ASP A 806 42.82 43.57 11.66
CA ASP A 806 43.08 44.56 10.61
C ASP A 806 43.62 43.92 9.32
N GLU A 807 42.79 43.88 8.27
CA GLU A 807 43.14 43.30 6.96
C GLU A 807 44.14 44.13 6.14
N GLU A 808 44.41 45.39 6.49
CA GLU A 808 45.34 46.25 5.73
C GLU A 808 46.79 46.16 6.20
N VAL A 809 47.03 45.78 7.47
CA VAL A 809 48.37 45.56 8.05
C VAL A 809 48.68 44.11 8.45
N GLU A 810 47.74 43.18 8.28
CA GLU A 810 47.84 41.76 8.70
C GLU A 810 48.08 41.56 10.22
N GLU A 811 47.58 42.48 11.06
CA GLU A 811 47.71 42.41 12.52
C GLU A 811 46.41 41.95 13.22
N ILE A 812 46.53 40.92 14.06
CA ILE A 812 45.44 40.33 14.84
C ILE A 812 45.52 40.88 16.28
N THR A 813 44.45 41.50 16.77
CA THR A 813 44.34 41.97 18.17
C THR A 813 43.76 40.86 19.04
N VAL A 814 44.56 40.39 20.00
CA VAL A 814 44.26 39.22 20.83
C VAL A 814 44.30 39.55 22.32
N ASN A 815 43.25 39.19 23.06
CA ASN A 815 43.24 39.25 24.51
C ASN A 815 43.75 37.91 25.10
N PRO A 816 44.90 37.88 25.79
CA PRO A 816 45.49 36.65 26.34
C PRO A 816 44.71 36.12 27.55
N LEU A 817 44.36 34.83 27.54
CA LEU A 817 43.71 34.16 28.67
C LEU A 817 44.76 33.61 29.64
N LYS A 818 44.61 33.94 30.93
CA LYS A 818 45.56 33.51 31.98
C LYS A 818 45.34 32.03 32.35
N ALA A 819 46.37 31.19 32.25
CA ALA A 819 46.26 29.80 32.68
C ALA A 819 46.18 29.67 34.22
N GLU A 820 45.20 28.92 34.72
CA GLU A 820 45.12 28.45 36.11
C GLU A 820 45.68 27.03 36.25
N THR A 821 45.39 26.18 35.25
CA THR A 821 45.86 24.78 35.17
C THR A 821 46.12 24.44 33.69
N PRO A 822 46.81 23.33 33.35
CA PRO A 822 47.05 22.92 31.96
C PRO A 822 45.78 22.69 31.10
N LEU A 823 44.59 22.70 31.72
CA LEU A 823 43.30 22.56 31.05
C LEU A 823 42.29 23.67 31.41
N SER A 824 42.65 24.67 32.22
CA SER A 824 41.75 25.78 32.59
C SER A 824 42.42 27.15 32.55
N PHE A 825 41.69 28.11 32.03
CA PHE A 825 42.16 29.46 31.74
C PHE A 825 41.08 30.47 32.13
N GLU A 826 41.46 31.67 32.57
CA GLU A 826 40.56 32.75 32.98
C GLU A 826 40.48 33.85 31.91
N PHE A 827 39.31 34.48 31.75
CA PHE A 827 39.18 35.74 31.00
C PHE A 827 39.49 36.90 31.92
N GLN A 828 40.23 37.90 31.44
CA GLN A 828 40.49 39.12 32.20
C GLN A 828 40.05 40.32 31.35
N ASP A 829 39.13 41.14 31.88
CA ASP A 829 38.56 42.29 31.15
C ASP A 829 39.53 43.50 31.08
N ASN A 830 40.72 43.39 31.69
CA ASN A 830 41.72 44.46 31.86
C ASN A 830 43.16 44.03 31.46
N THR A 831 43.32 42.99 30.65
CA THR A 831 44.63 42.55 30.13
C THR A 831 45.12 43.48 29.02
N VAL A 832 46.45 43.60 28.86
CA VAL A 832 47.03 44.29 27.70
C VAL A 832 46.84 43.39 26.47
N HIS A 833 46.15 43.91 25.45
CA HIS A 833 45.93 43.20 24.18
C HIS A 833 47.28 43.00 23.46
N GLU A 834 47.48 41.81 22.91
CA GLU A 834 48.66 41.47 22.10
C GLU A 834 48.33 41.55 20.60
N LEU A 835 49.17 42.28 19.85
CA LEU A 835 49.18 42.26 18.39
C LEU A 835 50.07 41.11 17.90
N ILE A 836 49.51 40.21 17.07
CA ILE A 836 50.21 39.06 16.50
C ILE A 836 49.95 38.92 14.99
N SER A 837 50.87 38.26 14.30
CA SER A 837 50.74 37.88 12.88
C SER A 837 50.00 36.55 12.72
N CYS A 838 49.36 36.33 11.56
CA CYS A 838 48.87 35.00 11.14
C CYS A 838 49.94 33.89 11.22
N SER A 839 51.23 34.23 11.10
CA SER A 839 52.35 33.29 11.19
C SER A 839 52.64 32.77 12.61
N GLU A 840 52.10 33.45 13.63
CA GLU A 840 52.22 33.11 15.05
C GLU A 840 51.02 32.27 15.55
N VAL A 841 49.93 32.21 14.76
CA VAL A 841 48.74 31.42 15.08
C VAL A 841 49.00 29.93 14.78
N LEU A 842 48.83 29.08 15.80
CA LEU A 842 49.08 27.64 15.71
C LEU A 842 47.80 26.85 15.43
N LEU A 843 46.72 27.16 16.15
CA LEU A 843 45.43 26.44 16.09
C LEU A 843 44.25 27.37 16.38
N LEU A 844 43.11 27.11 15.74
CA LEU A 844 41.80 27.66 16.13
C LEU A 844 41.11 26.67 17.08
N VAL A 845 40.57 27.13 18.21
CA VAL A 845 40.11 26.27 19.33
C VAL A 845 38.68 26.61 19.77
N GLN A 846 37.96 25.65 20.36
CA GLN A 846 36.57 25.82 20.81
C GLN A 846 36.38 25.37 22.27
N PRO A 847 36.22 26.29 23.24
CA PRO A 847 36.05 25.96 24.65
C PRO A 847 34.67 25.35 24.96
N ARG A 848 34.59 24.52 26.00
CA ARG A 848 33.37 23.76 26.35
C ARG A 848 32.31 24.55 27.14
N VAL A 849 32.70 25.61 27.84
CA VAL A 849 31.83 26.38 28.73
C VAL A 849 32.17 27.86 28.60
N PHE A 850 31.14 28.70 28.55
CA PHE A 850 31.27 30.15 28.67
C PHE A 850 30.17 30.69 29.59
N LYS A 851 30.57 31.42 30.62
CA LYS A 851 29.74 32.32 31.42
C LYS A 851 30.54 33.62 31.56
N LYS A 852 29.86 34.78 31.57
CA LYS A 852 30.53 36.06 31.86
C LYS A 852 31.26 35.95 33.20
N GLY A 853 32.58 36.19 33.18
CA GLY A 853 33.44 36.17 34.36
C GLY A 853 33.77 34.79 34.94
N GLN A 854 33.77 33.68 34.17
CA GLN A 854 34.18 32.36 34.70
C GLN A 854 35.02 31.50 33.73
N VAL A 855 36.16 31.06 34.25
CA VAL A 855 37.06 29.95 33.85
C VAL A 855 36.62 29.10 32.64
N TYR A 856 37.35 29.24 31.53
CA TYR A 856 37.33 28.34 30.39
C TYR A 856 37.96 26.99 30.70
N LYS A 857 37.55 25.94 29.98
CA LYS A 857 38.25 24.65 29.97
C LYS A 857 38.54 24.17 28.56
N LEU A 858 39.82 23.86 28.33
CA LEU A 858 40.35 23.31 27.09
C LEU A 858 40.09 21.78 27.04
N LEU A 859 40.04 21.20 25.84
CA LEU A 859 39.93 19.76 25.67
C LEU A 859 41.31 19.10 25.71
N ALA A 860 41.45 17.95 26.36
CA ALA A 860 42.74 17.22 26.43
C ALA A 860 43.30 16.82 25.06
N LYS A 861 42.44 16.61 24.06
CA LYS A 861 42.84 16.39 22.66
C LYS A 861 43.35 17.66 21.96
N ASP A 862 42.81 18.82 22.32
CA ASP A 862 43.20 20.12 21.78
C ASP A 862 44.51 20.56 22.46
N LEU A 863 44.69 20.24 23.75
CA LEU A 863 45.96 20.36 24.48
C LEU A 863 47.06 19.48 23.84
N LYS A 864 46.74 18.24 23.47
CA LYS A 864 47.68 17.36 22.77
C LYS A 864 48.05 17.96 21.41
N ALA A 865 47.07 18.38 20.63
CA ALA A 865 47.29 19.04 19.34
C ALA A 865 48.16 20.30 19.47
N ALA A 866 47.89 21.17 20.46
CA ALA A 866 48.68 22.37 20.71
C ALA A 866 50.16 22.05 20.95
N ASN A 867 50.46 21.06 21.80
CA ASN A 867 51.82 20.64 22.09
C ASN A 867 52.51 19.92 20.90
N GLU A 868 51.75 19.28 20.01
CA GLU A 868 52.27 18.69 18.77
C GLU A 868 52.54 19.77 17.71
N THR A 869 51.63 20.72 17.50
CA THR A 869 51.78 21.83 16.57
C THR A 869 52.86 22.82 17.01
N PHE A 870 52.98 23.13 18.30
CA PHE A 870 54.05 23.97 18.85
C PHE A 870 55.44 23.35 18.64
N LYS A 871 55.58 22.02 18.74
CA LYS A 871 56.85 21.34 18.40
C LYS A 871 57.21 21.51 16.92
N VAL A 872 56.24 21.38 16.02
CA VAL A 872 56.45 21.59 14.58
C VAL A 872 56.82 23.05 14.29
N TRP A 873 56.09 24.01 14.85
CA TRP A 873 56.38 25.45 14.71
C TRP A 873 57.78 25.81 15.23
N LYS A 874 58.13 25.37 16.44
CA LYS A 874 59.46 25.56 17.02
C LYS A 874 60.58 24.92 16.18
N SER A 875 60.31 23.79 15.50
CA SER A 875 61.27 23.20 14.55
C SER A 875 61.42 24.01 13.26
N LYS A 876 60.35 24.61 12.73
CA LYS A 876 60.42 25.52 11.56
C LYS A 876 61.20 26.79 11.91
N LEU A 877 61.09 27.29 13.15
CA LEU A 877 61.87 28.41 13.72
C LEU A 877 63.33 28.09 14.09
N HIS A 878 63.85 26.89 13.81
CA HIS A 878 65.28 26.57 13.92
C HIS A 878 65.91 26.29 12.55
N VAL A 879 65.19 26.60 11.46
CA VAL A 879 65.58 26.42 10.06
C VAL A 879 65.56 27.77 9.30
N ILE A 880 65.24 28.86 10.02
CA ILE A 880 65.29 30.27 9.60
C ILE A 880 66.32 30.96 10.50
#